data_AF-A0A7G2ETQ4-F1
#
_entry.id   AF-A0A7G2ETQ4-F1
#
_cell.length_a   1.000
_cell.length_b   1.000
_cell.length_c   1.000
_cell.angle_alpha   90.00
_cell.angle_beta   90.00
_cell.angle_gamma   90.00
#
_symmetry.space_group_name_H-M   'P 1'
#
loop_
_entity.id
_entity.type
_entity.pdbx_description
1 polymer ?
#
loop_
_entity_poly.entity_id
_entity_poly.type
_entity_poly.pdbx_seq_one_letter_code
_entity_poly.pdbx_strand_id
1 'polypeptide(L)'
;MATSKTRVLFLSLCLILGKVVLSQFDELWLVGDDDPLNALQTRRERREERCDYSVGKWTFDETFDALKFLGKMRGKRIMLVGDSMMRNQWESLVCLVQSVLPTHRKKLTYNGPTMSFHSLDFETSIEFCWAPLLVELKRGVDRKRVLHLDSIEDNARYWRGVDVLVFDSAHWWTHSQRWSSWDYYMDGNKIFKAMDPMVAYERGLTTWAKWVEINLDPSKTKVIFRTVSPRESGQMCYNQKHPLPSLSSSTKPHVPQQSRVLNKVLRTMKYRVYLHDITTMSAYRRDGHPSVFKRAMHEEEKHHRIAGPSSDCSHWCLPGVPDIWNEMLSSIILTNAEIHMATEKWVFMVTAQTPTNIAVIKYWGKRDEVRILPVNDSISVTLDPDHLCTVTTVAVSPAFDRDRMWLNGKEISLSGSRYQNCLREIRSRAGDVEDMEKGIKIRKKDWEKLNLHIASHNNFPTAAGLASSAAGFACLVFSLAKLMNVDEDPSHLSAIARQGSGSACRSLFGGFVKWTMGSKEDGSDSVAVQLADEKHWDDLVIIIAVVSSRQKETSSTSGMRESVETSLLLQHRAKEVVPKRILQMEEAIKNRDFASFTQLTCTDSNQFHAVCLDTSPPIFYMNDTSHRIISLVEKWNRSEGTPQVAYTFDAGPNAVLIARNRKVAVQLLQGLLYYFPPKSDTDMKSYVVGDNSILKEAGLDGASGVENLQPPPEIKDNIGSQDQKGEVSYFICTRPGKGPIVLHDQTQALLDPETGLPK
;
A
#
# COMPACT_ATOMS: atom_id res chain seq x y z
N MET A 1 -62.04 -10.82 58.20
CA MET A 1 -62.97 -9.68 58.38
C MET A 1 -62.25 -8.58 59.13
N ALA A 2 -62.19 -7.37 58.53
CA ALA A 2 -62.10 -6.00 59.08
C ALA A 2 -61.29 -5.72 60.37
N THR A 3 -60.52 -4.62 60.57
CA THR A 3 -60.24 -3.35 59.86
C THR A 3 -59.19 -2.59 60.69
N SER A 4 -58.20 -1.96 60.06
CA SER A 4 -57.94 -0.49 59.97
C SER A 4 -57.56 0.30 61.24
N LYS A 5 -56.49 1.10 61.08
CA LYS A 5 -55.99 2.21 61.92
C LYS A 5 -55.22 1.82 63.19
N THR A 6 -53.89 1.97 63.14
CA THR A 6 -53.04 2.81 64.03
C THR A 6 -51.57 2.41 63.86
N ARG A 7 -50.94 2.86 62.76
CA ARG A 7 -49.47 2.92 62.60
C ARG A 7 -49.08 4.30 62.04
N VAL A 8 -49.69 5.33 62.62
CA VAL A 8 -49.33 6.73 62.42
C VAL A 8 -48.93 7.23 63.81
N LEU A 9 -47.70 6.94 64.25
CA LEU A 9 -46.96 7.72 65.27
C LEU A 9 -45.57 7.11 65.59
N PHE A 10 -44.81 6.61 64.60
CA PHE A 10 -43.37 6.33 64.84
C PHE A 10 -42.46 6.54 63.62
N LEU A 11 -43.01 7.04 62.50
CA LEU A 11 -42.27 7.38 61.28
C LEU A 11 -42.16 8.90 61.03
N SER A 12 -42.64 9.73 61.96
CA SER A 12 -42.69 11.19 61.79
C SER A 12 -41.61 11.98 62.55
N LEU A 13 -40.65 11.32 63.23
CA LEU A 13 -39.57 12.03 63.94
C LEU A 13 -38.17 11.94 63.30
N CYS A 14 -37.96 11.08 62.29
CA CYS A 14 -36.71 11.07 61.49
C CYS A 14 -36.77 11.93 60.21
N LEU A 15 -37.91 12.57 59.92
CA LEU A 15 -38.11 13.41 58.73
C LEU A 15 -38.04 14.92 59.02
N ILE A 16 -37.83 15.33 60.28
CA ILE A 16 -37.87 16.74 60.68
C ILE A 16 -36.50 17.29 61.15
N LEU A 17 -35.48 16.43 61.37
CA LEU A 17 -34.10 16.87 61.67
C LEU A 17 -33.11 16.75 60.50
N GLY A 18 -33.54 16.29 59.32
CA GLY A 18 -32.73 16.28 58.08
C GLY A 18 -33.05 17.41 57.10
N LYS A 19 -33.97 18.33 57.44
CA LYS A 19 -34.53 19.32 56.51
C LYS A 19 -34.16 20.78 56.78
N VAL A 20 -33.18 21.05 57.65
CA VAL A 20 -32.79 22.43 58.00
C VAL A 20 -31.37 22.83 57.55
N VAL A 21 -30.62 21.95 56.88
CA VAL A 21 -29.35 22.36 56.24
C VAL A 21 -29.25 21.75 54.85
N LEU A 22 -29.96 22.36 53.90
CA LEU A 22 -29.68 22.37 52.44
C LEU A 22 -30.84 23.08 51.71
N SER A 23 -31.26 24.23 52.24
CA SER A 23 -32.13 25.16 51.52
C SER A 23 -31.47 26.52 51.57
N GLN A 24 -30.59 26.78 50.61
CA GLN A 24 -30.31 28.09 50.01
C GLN A 24 -29.07 27.97 49.12
N PHE A 25 -29.29 28.22 47.83
CA PHE A 25 -28.30 28.37 46.74
C PHE A 25 -27.75 27.09 46.09
N ASP A 26 -28.54 26.50 45.18
CA ASP A 26 -28.02 25.74 44.02
C ASP A 26 -28.93 25.90 42.76
N GLU A 27 -29.77 26.93 42.73
CA GLU A 27 -30.90 27.06 41.81
C GLU A 27 -30.64 28.01 40.62
N LEU A 28 -29.43 28.07 40.06
CA LEU A 28 -29.15 29.03 38.96
C LEU A 28 -28.52 28.51 37.67
N TRP A 29 -28.37 27.20 37.46
CA TRP A 29 -27.94 26.65 36.15
C TRP A 29 -28.62 25.33 35.75
N LEU A 30 -29.65 24.90 36.47
CA LEU A 30 -30.33 23.61 36.26
C LEU A 30 -31.82 23.72 35.88
N VAL A 31 -32.30 24.90 35.50
CA VAL A 31 -33.67 25.07 34.98
C VAL A 31 -33.61 25.80 33.64
N GLY A 32 -33.48 25.01 32.58
CA GLY A 32 -34.24 25.24 31.37
C GLY A 32 -35.27 24.13 31.34
N ASP A 33 -36.53 24.45 31.66
CA ASP A 33 -37.66 23.55 31.53
C ASP A 33 -37.83 23.18 30.05
N ASP A 34 -37.21 22.09 29.63
CA ASP A 34 -37.56 21.33 28.42
C ASP A 34 -37.32 19.85 28.74
N ASP A 35 -38.40 19.22 29.20
CA ASP A 35 -38.50 17.79 29.49
C ASP A 35 -38.28 16.99 28.18
N PRO A 36 -37.15 16.28 27.98
CA PRO A 36 -36.73 15.82 26.66
C PRO A 36 -37.57 14.66 26.08
N LEU A 37 -38.66 14.24 26.74
CA LEU A 37 -39.50 13.14 26.28
C LEU A 37 -40.97 13.43 26.04
N ASN A 38 -41.45 14.64 26.30
CA ASN A 38 -42.82 14.99 25.92
C ASN A 38 -43.00 15.28 24.42
N ALA A 39 -41.94 15.16 23.62
CA ALA A 39 -42.04 15.05 22.16
C ALA A 39 -42.56 13.67 21.69
N LEU A 40 -42.69 12.67 22.57
CA LEU A 40 -43.13 11.31 22.20
C LEU A 40 -44.40 10.79 22.87
N GLN A 41 -45.02 11.51 23.81
CA GLN A 41 -46.38 11.19 24.26
C GLN A 41 -47.04 12.38 24.97
N THR A 42 -48.03 12.97 24.29
CA THR A 42 -48.94 14.05 24.72
C THR A 42 -49.26 14.13 26.23
N ARG A 43 -49.37 15.36 26.77
CA ARG A 43 -50.43 15.90 27.66
C ARG A 43 -50.00 17.28 28.21
N ARG A 44 -50.85 18.23 28.62
CA ARG A 44 -52.30 18.34 28.89
C ARG A 44 -52.62 19.86 28.91
N GLU A 45 -53.86 20.23 28.57
CA GLU A 45 -54.49 21.55 28.77
C GLU A 45 -54.37 22.62 27.66
N ARG A 46 -54.89 22.28 26.47
CA ARG A 46 -55.94 23.05 25.77
C ARG A 46 -56.40 22.22 24.56
N ARG A 47 -57.62 21.69 24.66
CA ARG A 47 -58.33 20.99 23.57
C ARG A 47 -58.80 22.06 22.60
N GLU A 48 -58.20 22.15 21.40
CA GLU A 48 -58.93 22.37 20.12
C GLU A 48 -58.04 22.53 18.89
N GLU A 49 -56.73 22.75 19.03
CA GLU A 49 -55.82 22.76 17.88
C GLU A 49 -55.05 21.44 17.80
N ARG A 50 -55.50 20.55 16.89
CA ARG A 50 -54.73 19.38 16.48
C ARG A 50 -53.52 19.88 15.70
N CYS A 51 -52.32 19.73 16.24
CA CYS A 51 -51.13 19.77 15.42
C CYS A 51 -51.13 18.48 14.58
N ASP A 52 -51.48 18.62 13.32
CA ASP A 52 -51.35 17.59 12.29
C ASP A 52 -49.86 17.42 11.97
N TYR A 53 -49.27 16.31 12.41
CA TYR A 53 -47.84 16.01 12.28
C TYR A 53 -47.47 15.40 10.92
N SER A 54 -48.22 15.72 9.85
CA SER A 54 -47.87 15.34 8.47
C SER A 54 -46.94 16.35 7.77
N VAL A 55 -46.54 17.45 8.41
CA VAL A 55 -45.75 18.50 7.77
C VAL A 55 -44.48 18.86 8.56
N GLY A 56 -43.37 18.22 8.18
CA GLY A 56 -42.04 18.86 8.18
C GLY A 56 -41.29 19.01 9.51
N LYS A 57 -40.86 17.89 10.10
CA LYS A 57 -39.50 17.71 10.69
C LYS A 57 -39.34 16.23 11.03
N TRP A 58 -38.15 15.68 10.81
CA TRP A 58 -37.81 14.24 10.88
C TRP A 58 -38.22 13.43 9.64
N THR A 59 -37.45 13.54 8.57
CA THR A 59 -37.45 12.52 7.51
C THR A 59 -36.67 11.32 8.03
N PHE A 60 -37.35 10.18 8.17
CA PHE A 60 -36.76 8.87 8.37
C PHE A 60 -35.71 8.62 7.29
N ASP A 61 -34.49 8.24 7.69
CA ASP A 61 -33.48 7.76 6.74
C ASP A 61 -33.75 6.27 6.48
N GLU A 62 -34.37 5.97 5.34
CA GLU A 62 -34.71 4.60 4.92
C GLU A 62 -33.47 3.71 4.70
N THR A 63 -32.27 4.29 4.69
CA THR A 63 -31.02 3.54 4.49
C THR A 63 -30.51 2.87 5.77
N PHE A 64 -30.91 3.33 6.95
CA PHE A 64 -30.54 2.69 8.22
C PHE A 64 -31.37 1.45 8.50
N ASP A 65 -30.72 0.28 8.47
CA ASP A 65 -31.37 -1.01 8.74
C ASP A 65 -31.60 -1.22 10.25
N ALA A 66 -32.64 -0.56 10.77
CA ALA A 66 -33.01 -0.58 12.19
C ALA A 66 -33.30 -1.99 12.71
N LEU A 67 -33.93 -2.85 11.90
CA LEU A 67 -34.26 -4.22 12.30
C LEU A 67 -33.00 -5.09 12.42
N LYS A 68 -32.04 -4.93 11.51
CA LYS A 68 -30.76 -5.63 11.59
C LYS A 68 -29.93 -5.18 12.79
N PHE A 69 -29.89 -3.87 13.06
CA PHE A 69 -29.23 -3.34 14.25
C PHE A 69 -29.86 -3.91 15.54
N LEU A 70 -31.18 -3.78 15.70
CA LEU A 70 -31.91 -4.31 16.85
C LEU A 70 -31.75 -5.83 16.96
N GLY A 71 -31.75 -6.55 15.83
CA GLY A 71 -31.50 -8.00 15.78
C GLY A 71 -30.13 -8.38 16.33
N LYS A 72 -29.07 -7.65 15.97
CA LYS A 72 -27.71 -7.85 16.49
C LYS A 72 -27.59 -7.53 17.99
N MET A 73 -28.36 -6.55 18.44
CA MET A 73 -28.40 -6.07 19.81
C MET A 73 -29.41 -6.82 20.70
N ARG A 74 -30.10 -7.83 20.18
CA ARG A 74 -31.09 -8.62 20.92
C ARG A 74 -30.48 -9.18 22.22
N GLY A 75 -31.17 -8.96 23.34
CA GLY A 75 -30.74 -9.41 24.67
C GLY A 75 -29.53 -8.67 25.24
N LYS A 76 -29.12 -7.54 24.63
CA LYS A 76 -27.90 -6.80 25.00
C LYS A 76 -28.19 -5.35 25.38
N ARG A 77 -27.24 -4.77 26.10
CA ARG A 77 -27.22 -3.35 26.48
C ARG A 77 -26.14 -2.62 25.70
N ILE A 78 -26.50 -1.52 25.04
CA ILE A 78 -25.54 -0.56 24.49
C ILE A 78 -25.63 0.75 25.28
N MET A 79 -24.50 1.30 25.70
CA MET A 79 -24.43 2.55 26.44
C MET A 79 -23.47 3.54 25.79
N LEU A 80 -24.00 4.72 25.50
CA LEU A 80 -23.30 5.88 24.96
C LEU A 80 -22.92 6.79 26.14
N VAL A 81 -21.63 6.85 26.45
CA VAL A 81 -21.07 7.54 27.61
C VAL A 81 -20.28 8.76 27.16
N GLY A 82 -20.65 9.95 27.64
CA GLY A 82 -19.91 11.16 27.30
C GLY A 82 -20.70 12.44 27.54
N ASP A 83 -20.57 13.38 26.61
CA ASP A 83 -21.08 14.73 26.69
C ASP A 83 -22.40 14.96 25.92
N SER A 84 -22.78 16.22 25.72
CA SER A 84 -23.97 16.61 24.94
C SER A 84 -23.92 16.12 23.49
N MET A 85 -22.74 15.96 22.90
CA MET A 85 -22.59 15.43 21.54
C MET A 85 -22.84 13.92 21.51
N MET A 86 -22.48 13.21 22.58
CA MET A 86 -22.84 11.81 22.75
C MET A 86 -24.35 11.64 22.98
N ARG A 87 -24.97 12.57 23.71
CA ARG A 87 -26.44 12.60 23.87
C ARG A 87 -27.17 12.81 22.55
N ASN A 88 -26.74 13.77 21.70
CA ASN A 88 -27.36 13.95 20.38
C ASN A 88 -27.23 12.72 19.49
N GLN A 89 -26.11 12.00 19.56
CA GLN A 89 -25.95 10.74 18.84
C GLN A 89 -26.92 9.66 19.37
N TRP A 90 -27.12 9.59 20.69
CA TRP A 90 -28.11 8.69 21.30
C TRP A 90 -29.54 9.04 20.88
N GLU A 91 -29.92 10.32 20.89
CA GLU A 91 -31.24 10.79 20.44
C GLU A 91 -31.51 10.40 18.97
N SER A 92 -30.51 10.62 18.10
CA SER A 92 -30.55 10.17 16.70
C SER A 92 -30.75 8.65 16.59
N LEU A 93 -29.96 7.85 17.32
CA LEU A 93 -30.04 6.38 17.25
C LEU A 93 -31.41 5.89 17.69
N VAL A 94 -31.94 6.44 18.78
CA VAL A 94 -33.29 6.14 19.26
C VAL A 94 -34.32 6.48 18.18
N CYS A 95 -34.24 7.65 17.55
CA CYS A 95 -35.12 8.03 16.44
C CYS A 95 -35.06 7.05 15.26
N LEU A 96 -33.87 6.60 14.87
CA LEU A 96 -33.69 5.63 13.78
C LEU A 96 -34.33 4.27 14.10
N VAL A 97 -34.25 3.80 15.35
CA VAL A 97 -34.76 2.47 15.72
C VAL A 97 -36.21 2.45 16.21
N GLN A 98 -36.73 3.56 16.75
CA GLN A 98 -38.04 3.58 17.38
C GLN A 98 -39.20 3.60 16.36
N SER A 99 -38.92 3.92 15.09
CA SER A 99 -39.89 3.94 13.99
C SER A 99 -40.38 2.54 13.62
N VAL A 100 -39.53 1.51 13.75
CA VAL A 100 -39.86 0.11 13.44
C VAL A 100 -40.48 -0.65 14.61
N LEU A 101 -40.70 0.02 15.76
CA LEU A 101 -41.19 -0.59 16.99
C LEU A 101 -42.61 -0.09 17.35
N PRO A 102 -43.57 -1.00 17.67
CA PRO A 102 -44.90 -0.61 18.13
C PRO A 102 -44.84 0.25 19.40
N THR A 103 -45.70 1.27 19.50
CA THR A 103 -45.67 2.24 20.62
C THR A 103 -45.80 1.62 22.01
N HIS A 104 -46.54 0.52 22.14
CA HIS A 104 -46.72 -0.18 23.42
C HIS A 104 -45.59 -1.18 23.74
N ARG A 105 -44.64 -1.38 22.83
CA ARG A 105 -43.50 -2.30 22.95
C ARG A 105 -42.15 -1.57 23.12
N LYS A 106 -42.21 -0.26 23.42
CA LYS A 106 -41.05 0.58 23.73
C LYS A 106 -41.27 1.38 25.01
N LYS A 107 -40.19 1.64 25.76
CA LYS A 107 -40.23 2.37 27.04
C LYS A 107 -38.98 3.22 27.21
N LEU A 108 -39.10 4.38 27.85
CA LEU A 108 -37.94 5.11 28.36
C LEU A 108 -37.91 5.11 29.90
N THR A 109 -36.71 5.05 30.47
CA THR A 109 -36.46 5.21 31.90
C THR A 109 -35.32 6.18 32.16
N TYR A 110 -35.40 6.87 33.31
CA TYR A 110 -34.39 7.79 33.80
C TYR A 110 -33.87 7.30 35.16
N ASN A 111 -32.56 7.24 35.33
CA ASN A 111 -31.96 6.86 36.60
C ASN A 111 -30.62 7.58 36.82
N GLY A 112 -30.62 8.61 37.67
CA GLY A 112 -29.42 9.40 37.95
C GLY A 112 -28.84 10.01 36.67
N PRO A 113 -27.57 9.72 36.31
CA PRO A 113 -26.96 10.25 35.10
C PRO A 113 -27.36 9.49 33.82
N THR A 114 -28.27 8.52 33.89
CA THR A 114 -28.61 7.61 32.78
C THR A 114 -30.01 7.82 32.22
N MET A 115 -30.12 7.72 30.89
CA MET A 115 -31.37 7.67 30.12
C MET A 115 -31.38 6.39 29.30
N SER A 116 -32.43 5.58 29.36
CA SER A 116 -32.46 4.26 28.70
C SER A 116 -33.72 4.06 27.89
N PHE A 117 -33.55 3.82 26.59
CA PHE A 117 -34.60 3.38 25.67
C PHE A 117 -34.63 1.86 25.61
N HIS A 118 -35.79 1.27 25.87
CA HIS A 118 -36.00 -0.17 25.92
C HIS A 118 -36.85 -0.61 24.73
N SER A 119 -36.33 -1.57 23.98
CA SER A 119 -37.07 -2.31 22.96
C SER A 119 -37.49 -3.66 23.55
N LEU A 120 -38.78 -3.83 23.86
CA LEU A 120 -39.28 -5.01 24.56
C LEU A 120 -39.28 -6.27 23.68
N ASP A 121 -39.43 -6.12 22.37
CA ASP A 121 -39.43 -7.25 21.42
C ASP A 121 -38.04 -7.82 21.16
N PHE A 122 -37.00 -7.01 21.39
CA PHE A 122 -35.60 -7.39 21.22
C PHE A 122 -34.89 -7.59 22.56
N GLU A 123 -35.54 -7.31 23.69
CA GLU A 123 -34.91 -7.40 25.02
C GLU A 123 -33.61 -6.59 25.09
N THR A 124 -33.61 -5.42 24.47
CA THR A 124 -32.43 -4.56 24.28
C THR A 124 -32.65 -3.21 24.93
N SER A 125 -31.61 -2.65 25.53
CA SER A 125 -31.58 -1.24 25.95
C SER A 125 -30.51 -0.44 25.21
N ILE A 126 -30.90 0.76 24.77
CA ILE A 126 -30.01 1.79 24.20
C ILE A 126 -29.94 2.92 25.23
N GLU A 127 -28.78 3.08 25.85
CA GLU A 127 -28.59 3.88 27.05
C GLU A 127 -27.66 5.06 26.76
N PHE A 128 -27.92 6.20 27.39
CA PHE A 128 -27.01 7.34 27.48
C PHE A 128 -26.58 7.50 28.94
N CYS A 129 -25.31 7.78 29.18
CA CYS A 129 -24.77 8.10 30.50
C CYS A 129 -23.95 9.39 30.45
N TRP A 130 -24.35 10.39 31.24
CA TRP A 130 -23.62 11.65 31.34
C TRP A 130 -22.30 11.47 32.09
N ALA A 131 -21.17 11.56 31.37
CA ALA A 131 -19.82 11.52 31.94
C ALA A 131 -18.82 12.23 31.01
N PRO A 132 -18.95 13.55 30.79
CA PRO A 132 -18.20 14.28 29.76
C PRO A 132 -16.68 14.25 29.92
N LEU A 133 -16.19 14.11 31.16
CA LEU A 133 -14.76 14.01 31.48
C LEU A 133 -14.32 12.56 31.77
N LEU A 134 -15.25 11.60 31.79
CA LEU A 134 -15.11 10.21 32.25
C LEU A 134 -14.70 10.08 33.72
N VAL A 135 -13.68 10.83 34.16
CA VAL A 135 -13.20 10.95 35.54
C VAL A 135 -14.07 11.87 36.40
N GLU A 136 -13.82 11.89 37.70
CA GLU A 136 -14.71 12.47 38.69
C GLU A 136 -14.51 13.98 38.88
N LEU A 137 -15.61 14.71 38.90
CA LEU A 137 -15.65 16.13 39.27
C LEU A 137 -16.36 16.27 40.62
N LYS A 138 -15.63 16.66 41.67
CA LYS A 138 -16.15 16.75 43.04
C LYS A 138 -16.21 18.19 43.52
N ARG A 139 -17.14 18.50 44.44
CA ARG A 139 -17.16 19.77 45.16
C ARG A 139 -16.27 19.65 46.40
N GLY A 140 -15.24 20.49 46.48
CA GLY A 140 -14.39 20.66 47.66
C GLY A 140 -15.03 21.51 48.76
N VAL A 141 -14.29 21.68 49.85
CA VAL A 141 -14.76 22.29 51.12
C VAL A 141 -15.31 23.72 50.95
N ASP A 142 -14.80 24.50 49.99
CA ASP A 142 -15.22 25.89 49.73
C ASP A 142 -16.21 26.02 48.54
N ARG A 143 -17.00 24.98 48.23
CA ARG A 143 -17.84 24.90 47.00
C ARG A 143 -17.07 24.97 45.67
N LYS A 144 -15.74 24.93 45.71
CA LYS A 144 -14.85 24.85 44.54
C LYS A 144 -14.94 23.48 43.89
N ARG A 145 -14.99 23.42 42.57
CA ARG A 145 -15.05 22.20 41.79
C ARG A 145 -13.63 21.67 41.53
N VAL A 146 -13.37 20.43 41.90
CA VAL A 146 -12.06 19.78 41.79
C VAL A 146 -12.19 18.59 40.84
N LEU A 147 -11.43 18.61 39.75
CA LEU A 147 -11.38 17.53 38.77
C LEU A 147 -10.32 16.51 39.21
N HIS A 148 -10.75 15.32 39.63
CA HIS A 148 -9.87 14.23 40.05
C HIS A 148 -9.48 13.40 38.84
N LEU A 149 -8.24 13.55 38.37
CA LEU A 149 -7.75 12.89 37.15
C LEU A 149 -7.48 11.38 37.33
N ASP A 150 -7.36 10.93 38.58
CA ASP A 150 -7.06 9.56 39.00
C ASP A 150 -8.26 8.80 39.59
N SER A 151 -9.44 9.43 39.64
CA SER A 151 -10.67 8.83 40.17
C SER A 151 -11.76 8.75 39.10
N ILE A 152 -12.43 7.60 38.99
CA ILE A 152 -13.41 7.34 37.93
C ILE A 152 -14.64 6.54 38.38
N GLU A 153 -14.59 5.94 39.56
CA GLU A 153 -15.53 4.90 40.01
C GLU A 153 -16.96 5.41 40.21
N ASP A 154 -17.14 6.65 40.67
CA ASP A 154 -18.47 7.27 40.85
C ASP A 154 -19.26 7.34 39.52
N ASN A 155 -18.55 7.51 38.41
CA ASN A 155 -19.10 7.45 37.06
C ASN A 155 -19.13 6.00 36.54
N ALA A 156 -18.03 5.27 36.72
CA ALA A 156 -17.80 4.00 36.06
C ALA A 156 -18.65 2.84 36.60
N ARG A 157 -19.19 2.98 37.81
CA ARG A 157 -20.13 2.01 38.40
C ARG A 157 -21.35 1.73 37.53
N TYR A 158 -21.79 2.69 36.71
CA TYR A 158 -22.93 2.52 35.81
C TYR A 158 -22.58 1.78 34.51
N TRP A 159 -21.30 1.68 34.16
CA TRP A 159 -20.84 1.10 32.89
C TRP A 159 -20.63 -0.43 32.96
N ARG A 160 -20.58 -0.99 34.17
CA ARG A 160 -20.37 -2.43 34.37
C ARG A 160 -21.55 -3.25 33.85
N GLY A 161 -21.24 -4.42 33.27
CA GLY A 161 -22.24 -5.34 32.75
C GLY A 161 -22.99 -4.81 31.53
N VAL A 162 -22.41 -3.86 30.80
CA VAL A 162 -22.90 -3.40 29.48
C VAL A 162 -22.16 -4.17 28.39
N ASP A 163 -22.87 -4.66 27.37
CA ASP A 163 -22.30 -5.46 26.28
C ASP A 163 -21.55 -4.62 25.25
N VAL A 164 -22.01 -3.38 25.00
CA VAL A 164 -21.37 -2.44 24.08
C VAL A 164 -21.26 -1.07 24.74
N LEU A 165 -20.03 -0.63 25.02
CA LEU A 165 -19.75 0.70 25.57
C LEU A 165 -19.18 1.60 24.48
N VAL A 166 -19.78 2.77 24.30
CA VAL A 166 -19.35 3.79 23.34
C VAL A 166 -18.97 5.05 24.10
N PHE A 167 -17.69 5.40 24.15
CA PHE A 167 -17.17 6.53 24.93
C PHE A 167 -16.86 7.75 24.04
N ASP A 168 -17.07 8.94 24.59
CA ASP A 168 -16.50 10.21 24.12
C ASP A 168 -16.11 11.07 25.32
N SER A 169 -15.00 11.78 25.21
CA SER A 169 -14.59 12.74 26.22
C SER A 169 -13.70 13.84 25.67
N ALA A 170 -13.91 14.32 24.43
CA ALA A 170 -12.93 15.25 23.83
C ALA A 170 -13.28 16.74 24.03
N HIS A 171 -14.57 17.09 24.02
CA HIS A 171 -15.01 18.48 23.93
C HIS A 171 -14.73 19.28 25.22
N TRP A 172 -15.06 18.68 26.36
CA TRP A 172 -15.09 19.38 27.66
C TRP A 172 -13.72 19.74 28.23
N TRP A 173 -12.66 19.05 27.82
CA TRP A 173 -11.30 19.32 28.31
C TRP A 173 -10.76 20.66 27.81
N THR A 174 -11.28 21.18 26.70
CA THR A 174 -10.81 22.44 26.10
C THR A 174 -11.58 23.69 26.55
N HIS A 175 -12.52 23.55 27.49
CA HIS A 175 -13.22 24.69 28.07
C HIS A 175 -12.26 25.54 28.93
N SER A 176 -12.17 26.84 28.61
CA SER A 176 -11.29 27.79 29.32
C SER A 176 -12.04 28.98 29.91
N GLN A 177 -11.42 29.64 30.88
CA GLN A 177 -11.92 30.85 31.56
C GLN A 177 -13.34 30.68 32.13
N ARG A 178 -14.31 31.52 31.74
CA ARG A 178 -15.69 31.52 32.29
C ARG A 178 -16.48 30.25 32.02
N TRP A 179 -16.01 29.40 31.09
CA TRP A 179 -16.70 28.17 30.69
C TRP A 179 -16.05 26.90 31.27
N SER A 180 -14.97 27.04 32.06
CA SER A 180 -14.32 25.90 32.69
C SER A 180 -15.25 25.23 33.72
N SER A 181 -15.33 23.90 33.63
CA SER A 181 -16.20 23.09 34.48
C SER A 181 -15.59 22.77 35.85
N TRP A 182 -14.33 23.14 36.08
CA TRP A 182 -13.60 22.92 37.33
C TRP A 182 -12.76 24.15 37.70
N ASP A 183 -12.38 24.23 38.97
CA ASP A 183 -11.55 25.32 39.51
C ASP A 183 -10.13 24.84 39.85
N TYR A 184 -9.96 23.54 40.13
CA TYR A 184 -8.68 22.90 40.43
C TYR A 184 -8.60 21.49 39.82
N TYR A 185 -7.39 21.01 39.56
CA TYR A 185 -7.10 19.62 39.23
C TYR A 185 -6.54 18.91 40.46
N MET A 186 -6.96 17.67 40.69
CA MET A 186 -6.34 16.74 41.63
C MET A 186 -5.68 15.62 40.83
N ASP A 187 -4.41 15.36 41.12
CA ASP A 187 -3.62 14.29 40.51
C ASP A 187 -2.84 13.57 41.62
N GLY A 188 -3.31 12.39 42.01
CA GLY A 188 -2.89 11.76 43.25
C GLY A 188 -3.29 12.62 44.45
N ASN A 189 -2.32 12.89 45.33
CA ASN A 189 -2.52 13.74 46.51
C ASN A 189 -2.14 15.21 46.28
N LYS A 190 -1.97 15.66 45.02
CA LYS A 190 -1.54 17.03 44.69
C LYS A 190 -2.63 17.82 44.01
N ILE A 191 -2.86 19.05 44.48
CA ILE A 191 -3.82 19.99 43.91
C ILE A 191 -3.10 21.03 43.02
N PHE A 192 -3.63 21.25 41.82
CA PHE A 192 -3.10 22.21 40.85
C PHE A 192 -4.18 23.22 40.48
N LYS A 193 -3.84 24.51 40.46
CA LYS A 193 -4.76 25.57 40.01
C LYS A 193 -4.83 25.69 38.49
N ALA A 194 -3.77 25.29 37.79
CA ALA A 194 -3.69 25.30 36.33
C ALA A 194 -2.88 24.09 35.85
N MET A 195 -3.29 23.50 34.74
CA MET A 195 -2.62 22.40 34.05
C MET A 195 -2.88 22.57 32.55
N ASP A 196 -1.95 22.12 31.72
CA ASP A 196 -2.20 22.01 30.28
C ASP A 196 -3.40 21.06 30.03
N PRO A 197 -4.43 21.49 29.28
CA PRO A 197 -5.62 20.68 29.04
C PRO A 197 -5.36 19.31 28.39
N MET A 198 -4.35 19.20 27.51
CA MET A 198 -4.01 17.94 26.85
C MET A 198 -3.25 17.01 27.80
N VAL A 199 -2.45 17.55 28.72
CA VAL A 199 -1.85 16.76 29.81
C VAL A 199 -2.94 16.25 30.76
N ALA A 200 -3.91 17.09 31.13
CA ALA A 200 -5.03 16.67 31.97
C ALA A 200 -5.87 15.60 31.28
N TYR A 201 -6.17 15.77 29.98
CA TYR A 201 -6.89 14.81 29.17
C TYR A 201 -6.15 13.47 29.05
N GLU A 202 -4.83 13.50 28.83
CA GLU A 202 -4.01 12.29 28.79
C GLU A 202 -4.09 11.52 30.12
N ARG A 203 -4.00 12.21 31.26
CA ARG A 203 -4.12 11.60 32.59
C ARG A 203 -5.49 10.98 32.81
N GLY A 204 -6.56 11.72 32.50
CA GLY A 204 -7.93 11.22 32.63
C GLY A 204 -8.20 10.01 31.74
N LEU A 205 -7.77 10.04 30.48
CA LEU A 205 -7.88 8.89 29.58
C LEU A 205 -7.02 7.71 30.05
N THR A 206 -5.86 7.95 30.63
CA THR A 206 -5.04 6.88 31.21
C THR A 206 -5.76 6.20 32.38
N THR A 207 -6.45 6.96 33.22
CA THR A 207 -7.30 6.42 34.30
C THR A 207 -8.46 5.61 33.75
N TRP A 208 -9.15 6.10 32.71
CA TRP A 208 -10.19 5.36 32.00
C TRP A 208 -9.66 4.06 31.39
N ALA A 209 -8.51 4.11 30.71
CA ALA A 209 -7.87 2.97 30.08
C ALA A 209 -7.56 1.87 31.10
N LYS A 210 -6.98 2.23 32.25
CA LYS A 210 -6.72 1.31 33.36
C LYS A 210 -8.02 0.71 33.91
N TRP A 211 -9.07 1.52 34.06
CA TRP A 211 -10.35 1.02 34.53
C TRP A 211 -10.93 -0.01 33.57
N VAL A 212 -10.90 0.25 32.25
CA VAL A 212 -11.34 -0.69 31.21
C VAL A 212 -10.58 -2.01 31.30
N GLU A 213 -9.24 -1.96 31.40
CA GLU A 213 -8.40 -3.16 31.47
C GLU A 213 -8.64 -4.02 32.73
N ILE A 214 -8.95 -3.37 33.85
CA ILE A 214 -9.13 -4.05 35.13
C ILE A 214 -10.56 -4.59 35.31
N ASN A 215 -11.56 -3.89 34.77
CA ASN A 215 -12.97 -4.13 35.12
C ASN A 215 -13.81 -4.77 34.02
N LEU A 216 -13.34 -4.80 32.76
CA LEU A 216 -14.08 -5.33 31.63
C LEU A 216 -13.47 -6.64 31.13
N ASP A 217 -14.32 -7.48 30.53
CA ASP A 217 -13.92 -8.75 29.91
C ASP A 217 -14.06 -8.62 28.38
N PRO A 218 -12.97 -8.72 27.60
CA PRO A 218 -13.00 -8.53 26.15
C PRO A 218 -13.83 -9.58 25.40
N SER A 219 -14.14 -10.71 26.04
CA SER A 219 -15.05 -11.72 25.47
C SER A 219 -16.53 -11.36 25.63
N LYS A 220 -16.86 -10.43 26.55
CA LYS A 220 -18.24 -10.04 26.90
C LYS A 220 -18.59 -8.62 26.50
N THR A 221 -17.64 -7.69 26.65
CA THR A 221 -17.89 -6.26 26.44
C THR A 221 -17.07 -5.71 25.29
N LYS A 222 -17.76 -5.19 24.27
CA LYS A 222 -17.14 -4.45 23.16
C LYS A 222 -16.99 -2.98 23.57
N VAL A 223 -15.77 -2.46 23.51
CA VAL A 223 -15.48 -1.05 23.84
C VAL A 223 -15.18 -0.28 22.57
N ILE A 224 -15.90 0.82 22.34
CA ILE A 224 -15.79 1.72 21.20
C ILE A 224 -15.47 3.11 21.74
N PHE A 225 -14.51 3.82 21.13
CA PHE A 225 -14.20 5.20 21.49
C PHE A 225 -14.36 6.11 20.27
N ARG A 226 -15.19 7.15 20.41
CA ARG A 226 -15.48 8.12 19.35
C ARG A 226 -14.44 9.24 19.33
N THR A 227 -13.96 9.61 18.15
CA THR A 227 -13.06 10.76 17.99
C THR A 227 -13.80 12.09 18.13
N VAL A 228 -13.04 13.18 18.30
CA VAL A 228 -13.62 14.50 18.56
C VAL A 228 -14.49 15.00 17.40
N SER A 229 -15.64 15.58 17.74
CA SER A 229 -16.44 16.33 16.79
C SER A 229 -15.82 17.70 16.52
N PRO A 230 -15.54 18.08 15.26
CA PRO A 230 -14.94 19.37 14.92
C PRO A 230 -15.77 20.55 15.42
N ARG A 231 -15.09 21.55 16.00
CA ARG A 231 -15.68 22.83 16.42
C ARG A 231 -15.03 23.96 15.63
N GLU A 232 -15.84 24.79 15.00
CA GLU A 232 -15.37 25.99 14.30
C GLU A 232 -15.37 27.19 15.27
N SER A 233 -14.29 27.98 15.29
CA SER A 233 -14.23 29.20 16.08
C SER A 233 -14.86 30.38 15.32
N GLY A 234 -15.85 31.06 15.92
CA GLY A 234 -16.48 32.26 15.35
C GLY A 234 -17.69 31.97 14.45
N GLN A 235 -18.15 32.98 13.68
CA GLN A 235 -19.30 32.87 12.76
C GLN A 235 -19.00 32.01 11.50
N MET A 236 -17.97 31.15 11.49
CA MET A 236 -17.56 30.40 10.29
C MET A 236 -18.57 29.35 9.83
N CYS A 237 -19.40 28.82 10.74
CA CYS A 237 -20.51 27.95 10.37
C CYS A 237 -21.79 28.73 9.98
N TYR A 238 -21.78 30.07 10.03
CA TYR A 238 -22.96 30.87 9.77
C TYR A 238 -23.36 30.83 8.29
N ASN A 239 -24.63 30.54 8.03
CA ASN A 239 -25.24 30.53 6.69
C ASN A 239 -24.58 29.55 5.69
N GLN A 240 -23.86 28.54 6.18
CA GLN A 240 -23.36 27.41 5.37
C GLN A 240 -24.51 26.46 5.07
N LYS A 241 -24.87 26.28 3.80
CA LYS A 241 -26.06 25.48 3.41
C LYS A 241 -25.71 24.18 2.67
N HIS A 242 -24.43 23.98 2.36
CA HIS A 242 -23.95 22.83 1.60
C HIS A 242 -22.64 22.29 2.19
N PRO A 243 -22.37 20.97 2.05
CA PRO A 243 -21.09 20.39 2.40
C PRO A 243 -19.93 21.11 1.71
N LEU A 244 -18.76 21.13 2.35
CA LEU A 244 -17.56 21.71 1.77
C LEU A 244 -17.03 20.82 0.62
N PRO A 245 -16.72 21.39 -0.56
CA PRO A 245 -16.17 20.62 -1.68
C PRO A 245 -14.69 20.23 -1.48
N SER A 246 -13.96 20.98 -0.65
CA SER A 246 -12.59 20.67 -0.23
C SER A 246 -12.26 21.39 1.06
N LEU A 247 -11.30 20.86 1.82
CA LEU A 247 -10.70 21.55 2.98
C LEU A 247 -9.54 22.42 2.46
N SER A 248 -9.63 23.75 2.59
CA SER A 248 -8.57 24.68 2.18
C SER A 248 -7.27 24.47 2.97
N SER A 249 -6.13 24.96 2.48
CA SER A 249 -4.83 24.91 3.18
C SER A 249 -4.85 25.57 4.58
N SER A 250 -5.74 26.53 4.82
CA SER A 250 -6.01 27.16 6.12
C SER A 250 -7.07 26.44 6.97
N THR A 251 -7.71 25.39 6.42
CA THR A 251 -8.72 24.53 7.08
C THR A 251 -8.38 23.04 7.00
N LYS A 252 -7.14 22.67 6.61
CA LYS A 252 -6.63 21.31 6.80
C LYS A 252 -6.75 21.01 8.29
N PRO A 253 -7.51 19.98 8.72
CA PRO A 253 -7.55 19.62 10.12
C PRO A 253 -6.16 19.08 10.44
N HIS A 254 -5.32 19.94 11.04
CA HIS A 254 -4.25 19.46 11.87
C HIS A 254 -4.89 18.43 12.80
N VAL A 255 -4.40 17.18 12.82
CA VAL A 255 -4.99 16.11 13.66
C VAL A 255 -5.23 16.71 15.04
N PRO A 256 -6.50 16.79 15.52
CA PRO A 256 -6.81 17.50 16.75
C PRO A 256 -5.92 16.95 17.87
N GLN A 257 -5.42 17.83 18.74
CA GLN A 257 -4.51 17.43 19.80
C GLN A 257 -5.14 16.33 20.67
N GLN A 258 -6.46 16.38 20.87
CA GLN A 258 -7.25 15.35 21.53
C GLN A 258 -7.16 14.00 20.82
N SER A 259 -7.28 13.96 19.49
CA SER A 259 -7.14 12.72 18.72
C SER A 259 -5.72 12.16 18.79
N ARG A 260 -4.68 13.01 18.90
CA ARG A 260 -3.29 12.55 19.13
C ARG A 260 -3.12 11.93 20.51
N VAL A 261 -3.66 12.57 21.55
CA VAL A 261 -3.63 12.07 22.93
C VAL A 261 -4.41 10.76 23.06
N LEU A 262 -5.62 10.70 22.49
CA LEU A 262 -6.43 9.48 22.46
C LEU A 262 -5.66 8.34 21.80
N ASN A 263 -5.12 8.55 20.60
CA ASN A 263 -4.32 7.52 19.92
C ASN A 263 -3.09 7.09 20.73
N LYS A 264 -2.44 8.02 21.43
CA LYS A 264 -1.32 7.72 22.33
C LYS A 264 -1.76 6.76 23.45
N VAL A 265 -2.88 7.05 24.13
CA VAL A 265 -3.38 6.20 25.21
C VAL A 265 -3.85 4.83 24.67
N LEU A 266 -4.63 4.80 23.59
CA LEU A 266 -5.12 3.55 22.99
C LEU A 266 -3.99 2.61 22.56
N ARG A 267 -2.87 3.13 22.07
CA ARG A 267 -1.67 2.33 21.71
C ARG A 267 -1.01 1.63 22.90
N THR A 268 -1.22 2.13 24.11
CA THR A 268 -0.67 1.53 25.34
C THR A 268 -1.59 0.46 25.94
N MET A 269 -2.84 0.38 25.49
CA MET A 269 -3.83 -0.56 26.02
C MET A 269 -3.67 -1.96 25.44
N LYS A 270 -3.84 -2.96 26.28
CA LYS A 270 -4.01 -4.37 25.90
C LYS A 270 -5.47 -4.70 25.56
N TYR A 271 -6.41 -4.02 26.21
CA TYR A 271 -7.83 -4.21 25.91
C TYR A 271 -8.15 -3.67 24.52
N ARG A 272 -8.84 -4.48 23.70
CA ARG A 272 -9.19 -4.08 22.33
C ARG A 272 -10.29 -3.02 22.35
N VAL A 273 -9.93 -1.80 21.94
CA VAL A 273 -10.86 -0.68 21.76
C VAL A 273 -11.02 -0.38 20.27
N TYR A 274 -12.27 -0.31 19.80
CA TYR A 274 -12.60 0.04 18.42
C TYR A 274 -12.70 1.55 18.27
N LEU A 275 -12.01 2.13 17.29
CA LEU A 275 -12.07 3.56 17.05
C LEU A 275 -13.27 3.90 16.16
N HIS A 276 -14.16 4.75 16.65
CA HIS A 276 -15.23 5.33 15.86
C HIS A 276 -14.78 6.72 15.39
N ASP A 277 -14.07 6.76 14.26
CA ASP A 277 -13.47 7.99 13.75
C ASP A 277 -14.45 8.84 12.94
N ILE A 278 -15.01 9.87 13.58
CA ILE A 278 -15.97 10.80 12.97
C ILE A 278 -15.34 12.14 12.55
N THR A 279 -14.13 12.46 13.04
CA THR A 279 -13.57 13.81 13.00
C THR A 279 -13.47 14.36 11.57
N THR A 280 -12.83 13.63 10.66
CA THR A 280 -12.56 14.11 9.30
C THR A 280 -13.85 14.26 8.50
N MET A 281 -14.75 13.26 8.57
CA MET A 281 -16.02 13.28 7.84
C MET A 281 -16.91 14.43 8.32
N SER A 282 -17.01 14.65 9.64
CA SER A 282 -17.78 15.76 10.19
C SER A 282 -17.21 17.13 9.81
N ALA A 283 -15.90 17.25 9.58
CA ALA A 283 -15.29 18.53 9.20
C ALA A 283 -15.77 19.06 7.83
N TYR A 284 -16.19 18.17 6.92
CA TYR A 284 -16.79 18.56 5.64
C TYR A 284 -18.23 19.07 5.77
N ARG A 285 -18.89 18.81 6.91
CA ARG A 285 -20.33 18.96 7.06
C ARG A 285 -20.74 20.24 7.79
N ARG A 286 -20.05 21.36 7.55
CA ARG A 286 -20.39 22.64 8.21
C ARG A 286 -21.86 23.06 8.02
N ASP A 287 -22.52 22.59 6.96
CA ASP A 287 -23.95 22.72 6.70
C ASP A 287 -24.85 22.05 7.75
N GLY A 288 -24.32 21.09 8.50
CA GLY A 288 -25.02 20.33 9.52
C GLY A 288 -25.12 21.04 10.88
N HIS A 289 -24.65 22.28 11.03
CA HIS A 289 -24.79 23.02 12.29
C HIS A 289 -26.13 23.78 12.40
N PRO A 290 -26.71 23.94 13.61
CA PRO A 290 -27.96 24.68 13.84
C PRO A 290 -27.93 26.17 13.49
N SER A 291 -26.74 26.74 13.26
CA SER A 291 -26.51 28.16 12.92
C SER A 291 -27.35 28.68 11.75
N VAL A 292 -27.71 27.81 10.81
CA VAL A 292 -28.48 28.15 9.59
C VAL A 292 -29.95 28.45 9.89
N PHE A 293 -30.50 27.87 10.98
CA PHE A 293 -31.94 27.87 11.27
C PHE A 293 -32.38 28.91 12.32
N LYS A 294 -31.44 29.66 12.93
CA LYS A 294 -31.74 30.69 13.94
C LYS A 294 -32.60 31.87 13.44
N ARG A 295 -32.80 32.02 12.13
CA ARG A 295 -33.55 33.13 11.52
C ARG A 295 -35.08 32.92 11.49
N ALA A 296 -35.58 31.79 12.00
CA ALA A 296 -37.01 31.43 11.98
C ALA A 296 -37.75 31.67 13.32
N MET A 297 -37.13 32.34 14.30
CA MET A 297 -37.82 32.74 15.54
C MET A 297 -38.11 34.25 15.56
N HIS A 298 -39.40 34.55 15.75
CA HIS A 298 -40.16 35.81 15.78
C HIS A 298 -39.47 37.17 15.53
N GLU A 299 -40.11 37.97 14.67
CA GLU A 299 -39.71 39.33 14.25
C GLU A 299 -39.72 40.42 15.35
N GLU A 300 -40.09 40.13 16.60
CA GLU A 300 -40.31 41.17 17.62
C GLU A 300 -39.08 41.53 18.47
N GLU A 301 -38.00 40.76 18.47
CA GLU A 301 -36.79 41.08 19.27
C GLU A 301 -35.73 41.91 18.50
N LYS A 302 -36.16 42.79 17.59
CA LYS A 302 -35.24 43.63 16.77
C LYS A 302 -34.65 44.85 17.50
N HIS A 303 -35.05 45.18 18.73
CA HIS A 303 -34.75 46.50 19.31
C HIS A 303 -33.75 46.56 20.48
N HIS A 304 -33.20 45.46 20.98
CA HIS A 304 -32.20 45.51 22.06
C HIS A 304 -30.87 44.87 21.64
N ARG A 305 -30.01 45.70 21.06
CA ARG A 305 -28.59 45.38 20.83
C ARG A 305 -27.79 45.54 22.12
N ILE A 306 -27.41 44.44 22.76
CA ILE A 306 -26.21 44.36 23.62
C ILE A 306 -25.59 42.96 23.42
N ALA A 307 -24.37 42.92 22.84
CA ALA A 307 -23.57 41.74 22.45
C ALA A 307 -24.17 40.85 21.33
N GLY A 308 -23.45 40.70 20.20
CA GLY A 308 -23.90 39.89 19.07
C GLY A 308 -24.11 38.41 19.42
N PRO A 309 -25.16 37.73 18.92
CA PRO A 309 -25.47 36.36 19.32
C PRO A 309 -24.46 35.38 18.72
N SER A 310 -23.83 34.57 19.57
CA SER A 310 -22.95 33.48 19.16
C SER A 310 -23.71 32.41 18.35
N SER A 311 -23.20 32.07 17.17
CA SER A 311 -23.66 30.90 16.40
C SER A 311 -23.26 29.62 17.12
N ASP A 312 -24.20 28.69 17.31
CA ASP A 312 -23.86 27.36 17.83
C ASP A 312 -23.18 26.54 16.73
N CYS A 313 -21.85 26.54 16.75
CA CYS A 313 -21.00 25.72 15.88
C CYS A 313 -20.41 24.51 16.65
N SER A 314 -21.04 24.11 17.77
CA SER A 314 -20.59 22.95 18.58
C SER A 314 -21.56 21.77 18.45
N HIS A 315 -22.86 22.02 18.32
CA HIS A 315 -23.89 20.99 18.13
C HIS A 315 -24.25 20.77 16.66
N TRP A 316 -24.92 19.65 16.34
CA TRP A 316 -25.37 19.30 14.99
C TRP A 316 -26.89 19.22 14.90
N CYS A 317 -27.45 19.57 13.74
CA CYS A 317 -28.85 19.37 13.40
C CYS A 317 -29.19 17.88 13.31
N LEU A 318 -30.44 17.57 13.65
CA LEU A 318 -31.05 16.26 13.47
C LEU A 318 -32.33 16.41 12.61
N PRO A 319 -32.59 15.52 11.62
CA PRO A 319 -31.69 14.48 11.11
C PRO A 319 -30.45 15.08 10.43
N GLY A 320 -29.35 14.33 10.32
CA GLY A 320 -28.12 14.86 9.74
C GLY A 320 -26.85 14.09 10.11
N VAL A 321 -25.80 14.83 10.49
CA VAL A 321 -24.46 14.27 10.73
C VAL A 321 -24.44 13.16 11.79
N PRO A 322 -25.21 13.26 12.91
CA PRO A 322 -25.30 12.16 13.88
C PRO A 322 -25.93 10.87 13.35
N ASP A 323 -26.79 10.92 12.32
CA ASP A 323 -27.37 9.71 11.72
C ASP A 323 -26.27 8.91 11.01
N ILE A 324 -25.35 9.59 10.29
CA ILE A 324 -24.18 8.96 9.68
C ILE A 324 -23.22 8.39 10.75
N TRP A 325 -23.07 9.06 11.90
CA TRP A 325 -22.31 8.47 13.01
C TRP A 325 -22.94 7.16 13.48
N ASN A 326 -24.27 7.07 13.49
CA ASN A 326 -24.96 5.85 13.85
C ASN A 326 -24.87 4.76 12.79
N GLU A 327 -24.83 5.10 11.50
CA GLU A 327 -24.49 4.15 10.42
C GLU A 327 -23.09 3.55 10.59
N MET A 328 -22.10 4.40 10.87
CA MET A 328 -20.72 3.97 11.13
C MET A 328 -20.64 3.10 12.38
N LEU A 329 -21.32 3.51 13.47
CA LEU A 329 -21.40 2.74 14.71
C LEU A 329 -22.07 1.37 14.48
N SER A 330 -23.18 1.34 13.74
CA SER A 330 -23.90 0.13 13.36
C SER A 330 -22.99 -0.82 12.57
N SER A 331 -22.22 -0.29 11.62
CA SER A 331 -21.23 -1.05 10.85
C SER A 331 -20.13 -1.66 11.73
N ILE A 332 -19.60 -0.90 12.70
CA ILE A 332 -18.63 -1.40 13.69
C ILE A 332 -19.25 -2.52 14.54
N ILE A 333 -20.52 -2.42 14.91
CA ILE A 333 -21.21 -3.42 15.74
C ILE A 333 -21.55 -4.68 14.94
N LEU A 334 -21.99 -4.54 13.70
CA LEU A 334 -22.47 -5.63 12.84
C LEU A 334 -21.34 -6.48 12.27
N THR A 335 -20.19 -5.89 11.99
CA THR A 335 -19.03 -6.61 11.44
C THR A 335 -18.20 -7.31 12.53
N ASN A 336 -17.82 -8.57 12.27
CA ASN A 336 -16.74 -9.25 12.99
C ASN A 336 -15.37 -8.93 12.37
N ALA A 337 -15.33 -8.10 11.32
CA ALA A 337 -14.11 -7.68 10.67
C ALA A 337 -13.24 -6.91 11.67
N GLU A 338 -11.94 -7.18 11.62
CA GLU A 338 -10.96 -6.43 12.38
C GLU A 338 -10.86 -5.02 11.82
N ILE A 339 -11.79 -4.15 12.21
CA ILE A 339 -11.70 -2.72 11.92
C ILE A 339 -10.57 -2.18 12.81
N HIS A 340 -9.40 -2.12 12.17
CA HIS A 340 -8.16 -1.43 12.50
C HIS A 340 -7.93 -1.11 13.98
N MET A 341 -7.09 -1.92 14.64
CA MET A 341 -6.09 -1.32 15.52
C MET A 341 -5.29 -0.30 14.70
N ALA A 342 -4.61 0.65 15.35
CA ALA A 342 -3.51 1.35 14.72
C ALA A 342 -2.42 0.32 14.37
N THR A 343 -2.62 -0.48 13.32
CA THR A 343 -1.59 -1.30 12.70
C THR A 343 -0.50 -0.34 12.31
N GLU A 344 0.72 -0.65 12.69
CA GLU A 344 1.88 0.13 12.30
C GLU A 344 1.85 0.33 10.78
N LYS A 345 1.70 1.58 10.34
CA LYS A 345 1.53 1.95 8.92
C LYS A 345 2.88 2.20 8.25
N TRP A 346 3.96 1.67 8.80
CA TRP A 346 5.27 1.86 8.17
C TRP A 346 5.31 1.08 6.85
N VAL A 347 6.01 1.65 5.89
CA VAL A 347 6.37 0.97 4.65
C VAL A 347 7.90 0.92 4.62
N PHE A 348 8.44 -0.30 4.61
CA PHE A 348 9.86 -0.53 4.42
C PHE A 348 10.07 -1.00 2.98
N MET A 349 10.97 -0.37 2.24
CA MET A 349 11.16 -0.68 0.82
C MET A 349 12.61 -0.59 0.37
N VAL A 350 12.93 -1.36 -0.66
CA VAL A 350 14.22 -1.36 -1.34
C VAL A 350 13.98 -1.26 -2.84
N THR A 351 14.73 -0.38 -3.50
CA THR A 351 14.77 -0.26 -4.95
C THR A 351 16.12 -0.77 -5.46
N ALA A 352 16.09 -1.60 -6.49
CA ALA A 352 17.29 -2.10 -7.14
C ALA A 352 17.17 -1.99 -8.66
N GLN A 353 18.33 -1.98 -9.31
CA GLN A 353 18.49 -2.03 -10.75
C GLN A 353 19.35 -3.24 -11.11
N THR A 354 18.89 -4.04 -12.07
CA THR A 354 19.60 -5.25 -12.51
C THR A 354 19.75 -5.26 -14.03
N PRO A 355 20.94 -5.57 -14.55
CA PRO A 355 21.20 -5.66 -15.98
C PRO A 355 20.57 -6.92 -16.61
N THR A 356 20.38 -6.86 -17.92
CA THR A 356 20.17 -8.07 -18.73
C THR A 356 21.50 -8.73 -19.10
N ASN A 357 21.47 -9.96 -19.60
CA ASN A 357 22.65 -10.68 -20.09
C ASN A 357 22.36 -11.36 -21.44
N ILE A 358 23.39 -11.53 -22.26
CA ILE A 358 23.32 -12.22 -23.55
C ILE A 358 24.20 -13.46 -23.53
N ALA A 359 23.60 -14.62 -23.81
CA ALA A 359 24.34 -15.88 -23.84
C ALA A 359 25.22 -15.97 -25.09
N VAL A 360 26.50 -16.24 -24.89
CA VAL A 360 27.47 -16.58 -25.96
C VAL A 360 27.63 -18.09 -26.10
N ILE A 361 27.40 -18.84 -25.02
CA ILE A 361 27.12 -20.28 -25.04
C ILE A 361 25.70 -20.49 -24.51
N LYS A 362 24.82 -21.05 -25.33
CA LYS A 362 23.36 -21.02 -25.13
C LYS A 362 22.88 -22.05 -24.12
N TYR A 363 22.00 -21.58 -23.24
CA TYR A 363 21.10 -22.42 -22.45
C TYR A 363 19.86 -22.76 -23.28
N TRP A 364 19.67 -24.04 -23.59
CA TRP A 364 18.47 -24.53 -24.25
C TRP A 364 18.18 -25.98 -23.84
N GLY A 365 17.07 -26.18 -23.11
CA GLY A 365 16.63 -27.48 -22.61
C GLY A 365 16.84 -27.63 -21.11
N LYS A 366 15.89 -28.29 -20.45
CA LYS A 366 15.91 -28.55 -19.01
C LYS A 366 15.88 -30.04 -18.73
N ARG A 367 16.66 -30.46 -17.73
CA ARG A 367 16.55 -31.80 -17.14
C ARG A 367 15.53 -31.86 -15.99
N ASP A 368 15.24 -30.71 -15.37
CA ASP A 368 14.18 -30.55 -14.35
C ASP A 368 13.42 -29.23 -14.59
N GLU A 369 12.12 -29.32 -14.88
CA GLU A 369 11.23 -28.19 -15.16
C GLU A 369 10.72 -27.47 -13.91
N VAL A 370 10.79 -28.11 -12.74
CA VAL A 370 10.34 -27.53 -11.46
C VAL A 370 11.47 -26.71 -10.84
N ARG A 371 12.67 -27.29 -10.78
CA ARG A 371 13.88 -26.64 -10.22
C ARG A 371 14.64 -25.80 -11.24
N ILE A 372 14.23 -25.85 -12.50
CA ILE A 372 14.84 -25.16 -13.64
C ILE A 372 16.31 -25.53 -13.77
N LEU A 373 16.58 -26.82 -13.89
CA LEU A 373 17.95 -27.35 -14.06
C LEU A 373 18.24 -27.59 -15.55
N PRO A 374 19.35 -27.07 -16.09
CA PRO A 374 19.60 -27.10 -17.52
C PRO A 374 20.22 -28.44 -17.95
N VAL A 375 20.15 -28.77 -19.23
CA VAL A 375 20.86 -29.96 -19.77
C VAL A 375 22.35 -29.71 -20.00
N ASN A 376 22.80 -28.45 -20.01
CA ASN A 376 24.20 -28.05 -20.19
C ASN A 376 24.51 -26.71 -19.50
N ASP A 377 25.80 -26.47 -19.26
CA ASP A 377 26.32 -25.16 -18.81
C ASP A 377 26.04 -24.07 -19.85
N SER A 378 26.06 -22.81 -19.42
CA SER A 378 25.95 -21.66 -20.34
C SER A 378 26.82 -20.50 -19.89
N ILE A 379 27.30 -19.69 -20.84
CA ILE A 379 28.11 -18.49 -20.57
C ILE A 379 27.43 -17.29 -21.22
N SER A 380 27.37 -16.17 -20.50
CA SER A 380 26.83 -14.91 -20.99
C SER A 380 27.73 -13.73 -20.68
N VAL A 381 27.53 -12.65 -21.44
CA VAL A 381 28.02 -11.32 -21.11
C VAL A 381 26.87 -10.49 -20.52
N THR A 382 27.08 -9.90 -19.35
CA THR A 382 26.16 -8.95 -18.71
C THR A 382 26.25 -7.60 -19.42
N LEU A 383 25.12 -6.98 -19.74
CA LEU A 383 25.09 -5.70 -20.46
C LEU A 383 25.08 -4.51 -19.49
N ASP A 384 25.53 -3.35 -19.96
CA ASP A 384 25.51 -2.11 -19.20
C ASP A 384 24.08 -1.72 -18.75
N PRO A 385 23.83 -1.63 -17.42
CA PRO A 385 22.50 -1.31 -16.91
C PRO A 385 22.05 0.13 -17.22
N ASP A 386 22.96 1.04 -17.58
CA ASP A 386 22.60 2.39 -18.01
C ASP A 386 21.77 2.38 -19.30
N HIS A 387 21.95 1.35 -20.13
CA HIS A 387 21.24 1.19 -21.39
C HIS A 387 20.11 0.17 -21.31
N LEU A 388 20.33 -0.97 -20.65
CA LEU A 388 19.38 -2.08 -20.61
C LEU A 388 19.28 -2.71 -19.22
N CYS A 389 18.22 -2.36 -18.49
CA CYS A 389 18.00 -2.85 -17.15
C CYS A 389 16.52 -3.04 -16.80
N THR A 390 16.32 -3.77 -15.70
CA THR A 390 15.08 -3.78 -14.95
C THR A 390 15.29 -3.04 -13.64
N VAL A 391 14.39 -2.11 -13.33
CA VAL A 391 14.28 -1.48 -12.01
C VAL A 391 13.13 -2.15 -11.27
N THR A 392 13.36 -2.58 -10.03
CA THR A 392 12.34 -3.18 -9.18
C THR A 392 12.36 -2.52 -7.81
N THR A 393 11.19 -2.10 -7.33
CA THR A 393 10.96 -1.66 -5.96
C THR A 393 10.11 -2.70 -5.25
N VAL A 394 10.61 -3.22 -4.14
CA VAL A 394 9.90 -4.15 -3.26
C VAL A 394 9.63 -3.46 -1.94
N ALA A 395 8.41 -3.62 -1.42
CA ALA A 395 7.98 -3.02 -0.18
C ALA A 395 7.27 -4.05 0.69
N VAL A 396 7.37 -3.86 2.00
CA VAL A 396 6.69 -4.63 3.02
C VAL A 396 6.03 -3.69 4.03
N SER A 397 4.83 -4.05 4.48
CA SER A 397 4.10 -3.32 5.50
C SER A 397 3.13 -4.24 6.24
N PRO A 398 2.90 -4.05 7.54
CA PRO A 398 1.81 -4.71 8.27
C PRO A 398 0.41 -4.32 7.74
N ALA A 399 0.31 -3.24 6.97
CA ALA A 399 -0.95 -2.77 6.38
C ALA A 399 -1.30 -3.46 5.05
N PHE A 400 -0.37 -4.22 4.44
CA PHE A 400 -0.62 -4.92 3.19
C PHE A 400 -1.39 -6.22 3.45
N ASP A 401 -2.49 -6.43 2.72
CA ASP A 401 -3.43 -7.54 2.90
C ASP A 401 -3.01 -8.80 2.13
N ARG A 402 -2.26 -8.64 1.03
CA ARG A 402 -1.78 -9.74 0.17
C ARG A 402 -0.54 -9.35 -0.64
N ASP A 403 0.18 -10.35 -1.13
CA ASP A 403 1.26 -10.13 -2.09
C ASP A 403 0.70 -9.59 -3.43
N ARG A 404 1.28 -8.50 -3.94
CA ARG A 404 0.87 -7.86 -5.19
C ARG A 404 2.09 -7.47 -6.02
N MET A 405 1.97 -7.61 -7.34
CA MET A 405 3.03 -7.22 -8.26
C MET A 405 2.49 -6.42 -9.45
N TRP A 406 3.20 -5.35 -9.81
CA TRP A 406 2.97 -4.56 -11.01
C TRP A 406 4.19 -4.63 -11.92
N LEU A 407 3.96 -4.93 -13.19
CA LEU A 407 4.98 -4.93 -14.23
C LEU A 407 4.61 -3.90 -15.29
N ASN A 408 5.46 -2.89 -15.47
CA ASN A 408 5.24 -1.75 -16.36
C ASN A 408 3.86 -1.09 -16.15
N GLY A 409 3.50 -0.85 -14.89
CA GLY A 409 2.25 -0.19 -14.49
C GLY A 409 1.00 -1.08 -14.48
N LYS A 410 1.07 -2.34 -14.94
CA LYS A 410 -0.06 -3.27 -14.91
C LYS A 410 0.09 -4.29 -13.81
N GLU A 411 -0.95 -4.47 -13.00
CA GLU A 411 -0.97 -5.51 -11.98
C GLU A 411 -0.99 -6.90 -12.64
N ILE A 412 -0.13 -7.81 -12.16
CA ILE A 412 -0.01 -9.18 -12.64
C ILE A 412 -0.20 -10.16 -11.49
N SER A 413 -0.69 -11.36 -11.82
CA SER A 413 -0.86 -12.41 -10.81
C SER A 413 0.48 -13.01 -10.39
N LEU A 414 0.70 -13.07 -9.08
CA LEU A 414 1.80 -13.81 -8.46
C LEU A 414 1.50 -15.31 -8.26
N SER A 415 0.33 -15.80 -8.68
CA SER A 415 -0.07 -17.21 -8.48
C SER A 415 0.75 -18.21 -9.30
N GLY A 416 1.50 -17.75 -10.30
CA GLY A 416 2.36 -18.60 -11.13
C GLY A 416 3.50 -19.24 -10.32
N SER A 417 3.79 -20.51 -10.61
CA SER A 417 4.81 -21.31 -9.91
C SER A 417 6.18 -20.63 -9.84
N ARG A 418 6.58 -19.92 -10.90
CA ARG A 418 7.87 -19.20 -10.97
C ARG A 418 8.02 -18.12 -9.90
N TYR A 419 6.98 -17.31 -9.69
CA TYR A 419 7.00 -16.28 -8.64
C TYR A 419 6.88 -16.91 -7.26
N GLN A 420 5.97 -17.87 -7.08
CA GLN A 420 5.79 -18.56 -5.81
C GLN A 420 7.05 -19.29 -5.34
N ASN A 421 7.81 -19.89 -6.27
CA ASN A 421 9.10 -20.50 -5.95
C ASN A 421 10.09 -19.45 -5.45
N CYS A 422 10.32 -18.36 -6.18
CA CYS A 422 11.23 -17.30 -5.72
C CYS A 422 10.82 -16.71 -4.36
N LEU A 423 9.53 -16.39 -4.18
CA LEU A 423 9.01 -15.80 -2.94
C LEU A 423 9.15 -16.75 -1.75
N ARG A 424 8.86 -18.04 -1.94
CA ARG A 424 9.01 -19.06 -0.90
C ARG A 424 10.48 -19.22 -0.50
N GLU A 425 11.36 -19.39 -1.47
CA GLU A 425 12.79 -19.60 -1.21
C GLU A 425 13.42 -18.38 -0.52
N ILE A 426 13.14 -17.17 -0.97
CA ILE A 426 13.71 -15.96 -0.36
C ILE A 426 13.16 -15.69 1.04
N ARG A 427 11.84 -15.88 1.28
CA ARG A 427 11.23 -15.77 2.61
C ARG A 427 11.84 -16.75 3.62
N SER A 428 12.11 -17.98 3.20
CA SER A 428 12.70 -18.99 4.09
C SER A 428 14.10 -18.62 4.59
N ARG A 429 14.80 -17.73 3.87
CA ARG A 429 16.16 -17.26 4.15
C ARG A 429 16.19 -15.87 4.78
N ALA A 430 15.03 -15.26 5.02
CA ALA A 430 14.94 -13.92 5.57
C ALA A 430 15.60 -13.82 6.95
N GLY A 431 16.31 -12.73 7.18
CA GLY A 431 16.96 -12.36 8.43
C GLY A 431 16.15 -11.34 9.24
N ASP A 432 16.70 -10.94 10.39
CA ASP A 432 16.19 -9.81 11.15
C ASP A 432 16.55 -8.50 10.45
N VAL A 433 15.64 -7.52 10.47
CA VAL A 433 15.81 -6.17 9.92
C VAL A 433 15.47 -5.14 10.98
N GLU A 434 16.32 -4.13 11.13
CA GLU A 434 16.10 -3.01 12.04
C GLU A 434 16.49 -1.70 11.34
N ASP A 435 15.53 -0.79 11.18
CA ASP A 435 15.73 0.58 10.72
C ASP A 435 15.49 1.51 11.91
N MET A 436 16.59 1.99 12.49
CA MET A 436 16.57 2.79 13.71
C MET A 436 16.00 4.20 13.47
N GLU A 437 16.12 4.75 12.26
CA GLU A 437 15.62 6.08 11.93
C GLU A 437 14.09 6.08 11.85
N LYS A 438 13.52 5.02 11.26
CA LYS A 438 12.07 4.86 11.13
C LYS A 438 11.44 4.07 12.27
N GLY A 439 12.25 3.54 13.20
CA GLY A 439 11.80 2.71 14.32
C GLY A 439 11.16 1.39 13.88
N ILE A 440 11.58 0.85 12.73
CA ILE A 440 11.04 -0.38 12.16
C ILE A 440 11.88 -1.55 12.62
N LYS A 441 11.24 -2.58 13.17
CA LYS A 441 11.90 -3.82 13.58
C LYS A 441 11.12 -5.02 13.08
N ILE A 442 11.69 -5.75 12.13
CA ILE A 442 11.10 -6.95 11.53
C ILE A 442 11.95 -8.13 11.95
N ARG A 443 11.37 -9.08 12.68
CA ARG A 443 12.07 -10.31 13.07
C ARG A 443 11.87 -11.37 12.01
N LYS A 444 12.77 -12.36 11.96
CA LYS A 444 12.73 -13.49 11.02
C LYS A 444 11.34 -14.14 10.88
N LYS A 445 10.66 -14.36 12.00
CA LYS A 445 9.32 -14.97 12.06
C LYS A 445 8.19 -14.08 11.51
N ASP A 446 8.40 -12.77 11.43
CA ASP A 446 7.37 -11.83 10.99
C ASP A 446 7.19 -11.90 9.46
N TRP A 447 8.25 -12.28 8.72
CA TRP A 447 8.23 -12.47 7.27
C TRP A 447 7.25 -13.55 6.78
N GLU A 448 6.86 -14.49 7.64
CA GLU A 448 5.85 -15.51 7.33
C GLU A 448 4.44 -14.91 7.18
N LYS A 449 4.19 -13.75 7.80
CA LYS A 449 2.88 -13.09 7.83
C LYS A 449 2.83 -11.81 7.01
N LEU A 450 3.99 -11.18 6.80
CA LEU A 450 4.09 -9.92 6.09
C LEU A 450 3.92 -10.11 4.58
N ASN A 451 3.05 -9.28 4.02
CA ASN A 451 2.77 -9.24 2.59
C ASN A 451 3.69 -8.25 1.87
N LEU A 452 3.93 -8.51 0.59
CA LEU A 452 4.85 -7.76 -0.26
C LEU A 452 4.10 -7.04 -1.37
N HIS A 453 4.43 -5.76 -1.57
CA HIS A 453 4.08 -5.04 -2.79
C HIS A 453 5.33 -4.87 -3.64
N ILE A 454 5.22 -5.17 -4.94
CA ILE A 454 6.37 -5.22 -5.85
C ILE A 454 6.03 -4.46 -7.12
N ALA A 455 6.73 -3.37 -7.43
CA ALA A 455 6.63 -2.72 -8.74
C ALA A 455 7.93 -2.90 -9.52
N SER A 456 7.82 -3.29 -10.78
CA SER A 456 8.95 -3.52 -11.67
C SER A 456 8.75 -2.83 -13.02
N HIS A 457 9.82 -2.25 -13.55
CA HIS A 457 9.83 -1.57 -14.84
C HIS A 457 11.06 -1.99 -15.65
N ASN A 458 10.85 -2.31 -16.94
CA ASN A 458 11.93 -2.56 -17.89
C ASN A 458 12.08 -1.35 -18.81
N ASN A 459 13.30 -0.83 -18.97
CA ASN A 459 13.56 0.25 -19.92
C ASN A 459 13.65 -0.22 -21.39
N PHE A 460 13.38 -1.51 -21.64
CA PHE A 460 13.34 -2.12 -22.97
C PHE A 460 12.06 -2.95 -23.19
N PRO A 461 11.63 -3.17 -24.45
CA PRO A 461 10.35 -3.83 -24.72
C PRO A 461 10.29 -5.26 -24.18
N THR A 462 9.23 -5.55 -23.41
CA THR A 462 9.12 -6.75 -22.56
C THR A 462 8.92 -8.08 -23.33
N ALA A 463 8.83 -8.08 -24.66
CA ALA A 463 8.66 -9.30 -25.47
C ALA A 463 9.58 -9.40 -26.70
N ALA A 464 10.50 -8.44 -26.90
CA ALA A 464 11.33 -8.32 -28.10
C ALA A 464 12.57 -9.23 -28.10
N GLY A 465 12.52 -10.46 -27.60
CA GLY A 465 13.69 -11.34 -27.64
C GLY A 465 14.90 -10.99 -26.74
N LEU A 466 14.92 -9.84 -26.07
CA LEU A 466 16.06 -9.34 -25.25
C LEU A 466 16.11 -9.88 -23.81
N ALA A 467 15.70 -11.13 -23.59
CA ALA A 467 15.73 -11.80 -22.30
C ALA A 467 15.12 -11.00 -21.10
N SER A 468 14.02 -10.26 -21.32
CA SER A 468 13.37 -9.42 -20.28
C SER A 468 13.08 -10.14 -18.96
N SER A 469 12.72 -11.42 -19.02
CA SER A 469 12.49 -12.23 -17.81
C SER A 469 13.74 -12.50 -16.97
N ALA A 470 14.93 -12.49 -17.58
CA ALA A 470 16.20 -12.74 -16.88
C ALA A 470 16.51 -11.57 -15.93
N ALA A 471 16.56 -10.36 -16.46
CA ALA A 471 16.75 -9.14 -15.68
C ALA A 471 15.65 -8.97 -14.62
N GLY A 472 14.39 -9.24 -14.98
CA GLY A 472 13.26 -9.11 -14.06
C GLY A 472 13.32 -10.02 -12.83
N PHE A 473 13.53 -11.33 -13.01
CA PHE A 473 13.63 -12.26 -11.87
C PHE A 473 14.91 -12.06 -11.06
N ALA A 474 16.02 -11.68 -11.71
CA ALA A 474 17.24 -11.33 -11.01
C ALA A 474 17.05 -10.08 -10.13
N CYS A 475 16.37 -9.05 -10.65
CA CYS A 475 16.05 -7.83 -9.90
C CYS A 475 15.09 -8.09 -8.75
N LEU A 476 14.07 -8.93 -8.97
CA LEU A 476 13.15 -9.37 -7.92
C LEU A 476 13.90 -10.05 -6.77
N VAL A 477 14.74 -11.04 -7.07
CA VAL A 477 15.47 -11.79 -6.04
C VAL A 477 16.48 -10.92 -5.33
N PHE A 478 17.25 -10.11 -6.07
CA PHE A 478 18.25 -9.22 -5.50
C PHE A 478 17.62 -8.16 -4.58
N SER A 479 16.53 -7.53 -5.02
CA SER A 479 15.81 -6.53 -4.21
C SER A 479 15.18 -7.14 -2.96
N LEU A 480 14.57 -8.32 -3.06
CA LEU A 480 14.02 -9.03 -1.89
C LEU A 480 15.12 -9.50 -0.93
N ALA A 481 16.25 -9.99 -1.43
CA ALA A 481 17.39 -10.37 -0.59
C ALA A 481 17.87 -9.18 0.26
N LYS A 482 17.93 -7.98 -0.33
CA LYS A 482 18.27 -6.74 0.38
C LYS A 482 17.17 -6.28 1.34
N LEU A 483 15.89 -6.38 0.94
CA LEU A 483 14.75 -6.04 1.81
C LEU A 483 14.70 -6.94 3.05
N MET A 484 14.99 -8.23 2.89
CA MET A 484 14.87 -9.25 3.94
C MET A 484 16.18 -9.54 4.67
N ASN A 485 17.24 -8.77 4.41
CA ASN A 485 18.57 -8.96 4.99
C ASN A 485 19.04 -10.43 4.93
N VAL A 486 18.95 -11.02 3.73
CA VAL A 486 19.40 -12.38 3.46
C VAL A 486 20.93 -12.39 3.44
N ASP A 487 21.54 -13.16 4.35
CA ASP A 487 22.99 -13.33 4.47
C ASP A 487 23.48 -14.47 3.56
N GLU A 488 23.38 -14.26 2.25
CA GLU A 488 23.86 -15.18 1.22
C GLU A 488 24.65 -14.42 0.15
N ASP A 489 25.71 -15.06 -0.37
CA ASP A 489 26.46 -14.51 -1.49
C ASP A 489 25.65 -14.54 -2.81
N PRO A 490 26.07 -13.79 -3.84
CA PRO A 490 25.36 -13.74 -5.11
C PRO A 490 25.22 -15.10 -5.82
N SER A 491 26.12 -16.06 -5.61
CA SER A 491 26.02 -17.40 -6.20
C SER A 491 24.88 -18.19 -5.56
N HIS A 492 24.67 -18.10 -4.25
CA HIS A 492 23.52 -18.73 -3.59
C HIS A 492 22.20 -18.07 -3.99
N LEU A 493 22.15 -16.72 -4.05
CA LEU A 493 20.99 -16.00 -4.59
C LEU A 493 20.67 -16.38 -6.04
N SER A 494 21.68 -16.76 -6.82
CA SER A 494 21.50 -17.22 -8.20
C SER A 494 20.67 -18.49 -8.31
N ALA A 495 20.75 -19.39 -7.31
CA ALA A 495 19.91 -20.59 -7.26
C ALA A 495 18.43 -20.25 -7.10
N ILE A 496 18.11 -19.17 -6.38
CA ILE A 496 16.73 -18.67 -6.21
C ILE A 496 16.26 -18.04 -7.53
N ALA A 497 17.05 -17.14 -8.11
CA ALA A 497 16.73 -16.47 -9.38
C ALA A 497 16.48 -17.47 -10.51
N ARG A 498 17.28 -18.55 -10.57
CA ARG A 498 17.13 -19.66 -11.51
C ARG A 498 15.73 -20.28 -11.50
N GLN A 499 15.14 -20.49 -10.32
CA GLN A 499 13.80 -21.09 -10.19
C GLN A 499 12.68 -20.19 -10.72
N GLY A 500 12.92 -18.88 -10.78
CA GLY A 500 12.03 -17.92 -11.44
C GLY A 500 12.24 -17.86 -12.94
N SER A 501 13.50 -17.77 -13.38
CA SER A 501 13.90 -17.86 -14.79
C SER A 501 15.34 -18.34 -14.87
N GLY A 502 15.60 -19.42 -15.63
CA GLY A 502 16.93 -20.07 -15.65
C GLY A 502 18.07 -19.09 -15.95
N SER A 503 17.91 -18.24 -16.97
CA SER A 503 18.91 -17.24 -17.34
C SER A 503 19.04 -16.06 -16.38
N ALA A 504 18.12 -15.88 -15.43
CA ALA A 504 18.20 -14.81 -14.43
C ALA A 504 19.38 -15.00 -13.47
N CYS A 505 19.79 -16.24 -13.20
CA CYS A 505 20.93 -16.51 -12.30
C CYS A 505 22.21 -15.80 -12.74
N ARG A 506 22.44 -15.67 -14.07
CA ARG A 506 23.62 -15.01 -14.63
C ARG A 506 23.58 -13.49 -14.51
N SER A 507 22.40 -12.89 -14.36
CA SER A 507 22.23 -11.44 -14.18
C SER A 507 22.56 -10.94 -12.77
N LEU A 508 22.98 -11.81 -11.85
CA LEU A 508 23.45 -11.42 -10.50
C LEU A 508 24.94 -11.03 -10.45
N PHE A 509 25.64 -11.12 -11.59
CA PHE A 509 27.06 -10.78 -11.71
C PHE A 509 27.30 -9.85 -12.90
N GLY A 510 28.37 -9.06 -12.84
CA GLY A 510 28.86 -8.25 -13.96
C GLY A 510 29.84 -9.01 -14.86
N GLY A 511 30.16 -8.44 -16.02
CA GLY A 511 31.14 -8.98 -16.95
C GLY A 511 30.70 -10.29 -17.61
N PHE A 512 31.57 -11.31 -17.58
CA PHE A 512 31.29 -12.64 -18.11
C PHE A 512 30.89 -13.60 -17.01
N VAL A 513 29.80 -14.32 -17.23
CA VAL A 513 29.14 -15.12 -16.18
C VAL A 513 28.82 -16.51 -16.74
N LYS A 514 29.22 -17.55 -16.00
CA LYS A 514 28.84 -18.93 -16.28
C LYS A 514 27.69 -19.35 -15.38
N TRP A 515 26.68 -20.00 -15.94
CA TRP A 515 25.75 -20.83 -15.17
C TRP A 515 26.17 -22.28 -15.28
N THR A 516 26.58 -22.83 -14.15
CA THR A 516 26.95 -24.24 -14.00
C THR A 516 25.69 -25.09 -13.92
N MET A 517 25.60 -26.15 -14.71
CA MET A 517 24.42 -27.00 -14.79
C MET A 517 24.17 -27.75 -13.48
N GLY A 518 25.23 -28.02 -12.72
CA GLY A 518 25.16 -28.83 -11.51
C GLY A 518 24.90 -30.30 -11.80
N SER A 519 25.18 -31.12 -10.81
CA SER A 519 25.06 -32.58 -10.82
C SER A 519 24.04 -33.09 -9.80
N LYS A 520 23.74 -32.30 -8.76
CA LYS A 520 22.81 -32.69 -7.70
C LYS A 520 21.36 -32.53 -8.16
N GLU A 521 20.51 -33.48 -7.73
CA GLU A 521 19.08 -33.47 -8.04
C GLU A 521 18.32 -32.33 -7.33
N ASP A 522 18.80 -31.90 -6.16
CA ASP A 522 18.23 -30.75 -5.44
C ASP A 522 18.55 -29.41 -6.12
N GLY A 523 19.51 -29.41 -7.07
CA GLY A 523 19.94 -28.23 -7.79
C GLY A 523 20.80 -27.27 -6.98
N SER A 524 21.29 -27.64 -5.80
CA SER A 524 22.09 -26.78 -4.92
C SER A 524 23.42 -26.36 -5.54
N ASP A 525 23.97 -27.15 -6.46
CA ASP A 525 25.20 -26.87 -7.18
C ASP A 525 24.98 -26.26 -8.59
N SER A 526 23.72 -26.03 -8.99
CA SER A 526 23.41 -25.36 -10.26
C SER A 526 23.29 -23.85 -10.07
N VAL A 527 24.44 -23.18 -10.02
CA VAL A 527 24.57 -21.75 -9.69
C VAL A 527 25.34 -20.98 -10.74
N ALA A 528 25.19 -19.66 -10.73
CA ALA A 528 26.00 -18.74 -11.52
C ALA A 528 27.30 -18.38 -10.80
N VAL A 529 28.37 -18.23 -11.57
CA VAL A 529 29.70 -17.80 -11.13
C VAL A 529 30.26 -16.78 -12.12
N GLN A 530 30.93 -15.75 -11.61
CA GLN A 530 31.64 -14.78 -12.45
C GLN A 530 32.93 -15.40 -12.98
N LEU A 531 33.13 -15.32 -14.30
CA LEU A 531 34.37 -15.71 -14.97
C LEU A 531 35.37 -14.55 -15.02
N ALA A 532 34.85 -13.35 -15.33
CA ALA A 532 35.61 -12.11 -15.41
C ALA A 532 34.68 -10.92 -15.17
N ASP A 533 35.16 -9.86 -14.53
CA ASP A 533 34.37 -8.64 -14.33
C ASP A 533 34.25 -7.80 -15.62
N GLU A 534 33.47 -6.73 -15.57
CA GLU A 534 33.23 -5.85 -16.72
C GLU A 534 34.48 -5.09 -17.20
N LYS A 535 35.48 -4.92 -16.33
CA LYS A 535 36.74 -4.23 -16.65
C LYS A 535 37.75 -5.16 -17.30
N HIS A 536 37.58 -6.47 -17.15
CA HIS A 536 38.46 -7.44 -17.77
C HIS A 536 38.44 -7.39 -19.30
N TRP A 537 37.38 -6.95 -19.96
CA TRP A 537 37.35 -6.83 -21.42
C TRP A 537 36.47 -5.66 -21.87
N ASP A 538 36.83 -4.47 -21.39
CA ASP A 538 36.11 -3.21 -21.58
C ASP A 538 36.21 -2.61 -22.99
N ASP A 539 37.12 -3.11 -23.81
CA ASP A 539 37.19 -2.77 -25.24
C ASP A 539 35.90 -3.14 -25.99
N LEU A 540 35.22 -4.22 -25.59
CA LEU A 540 34.08 -4.77 -26.33
C LEU A 540 32.90 -3.80 -26.38
N VAL A 541 32.33 -3.66 -27.57
CA VAL A 541 31.10 -2.90 -27.78
C VAL A 541 30.03 -3.82 -28.35
N ILE A 542 28.82 -3.70 -27.84
CA ILE A 542 27.70 -4.57 -28.20
C ILE A 542 26.65 -3.72 -28.91
N ILE A 543 26.29 -4.08 -30.14
CA ILE A 543 25.24 -3.45 -30.93
C ILE A 543 24.11 -4.46 -31.13
N ILE A 544 22.93 -4.13 -30.64
CA ILE A 544 21.74 -4.98 -30.79
C ILE A 544 20.89 -4.41 -31.91
N ALA A 545 20.65 -5.19 -32.96
CA ALA A 545 19.71 -4.86 -34.03
C ALA A 545 18.32 -5.42 -33.68
N VAL A 546 17.38 -4.53 -33.35
CA VAL A 546 16.00 -4.92 -33.02
C VAL A 546 15.21 -5.03 -34.32
N VAL A 547 15.23 -6.22 -34.91
CA VAL A 547 14.49 -6.57 -36.13
C VAL A 547 12.98 -6.54 -35.88
N SER A 548 12.54 -7.14 -34.77
CA SER A 548 11.13 -7.14 -34.39
C SER A 548 10.98 -6.97 -32.88
N SER A 549 10.02 -6.12 -32.50
CA SER A 549 9.56 -5.97 -31.12
C SER A 549 8.26 -6.74 -30.84
N ARG A 550 7.72 -7.46 -31.83
CA ARG A 550 6.49 -8.24 -31.69
C ARG A 550 6.70 -9.42 -30.73
N GLN A 551 5.60 -9.86 -30.12
CA GLN A 551 5.60 -11.02 -29.25
C GLN A 551 6.04 -12.26 -30.04
N LYS A 552 6.92 -13.07 -29.43
CA LYS A 552 7.41 -14.33 -29.98
C LYS A 552 6.23 -15.27 -30.25
N GLU A 553 6.25 -15.97 -31.38
CA GLU A 553 5.27 -17.03 -31.67
C GLU A 553 5.42 -18.19 -30.68
N THR A 554 6.63 -18.76 -30.58
CA THR A 554 6.95 -19.82 -29.62
C THR A 554 7.73 -19.26 -28.43
N SER A 555 7.19 -19.42 -27.21
CA SER A 555 7.90 -19.01 -26.00
C SER A 555 9.18 -19.83 -25.80
N SER A 556 10.21 -19.25 -25.16
CA SER A 556 11.44 -19.98 -24.88
C SER A 556 11.21 -21.21 -23.98
N THR A 557 10.26 -21.13 -23.04
CA THR A 557 9.95 -22.25 -22.12
C THR A 557 9.32 -23.43 -22.84
N SER A 558 8.32 -23.19 -23.69
CA SER A 558 7.67 -24.24 -24.48
C SER A 558 8.62 -24.79 -25.54
N GLY A 559 9.27 -23.91 -26.29
CA GLY A 559 10.18 -24.31 -27.37
C GLY A 559 11.34 -25.17 -26.88
N MET A 560 11.96 -24.83 -25.76
CA MET A 560 13.06 -25.65 -25.24
C MET A 560 12.61 -26.99 -24.66
N ARG A 561 11.35 -27.10 -24.23
CA ARG A 561 10.77 -28.37 -23.78
C ARG A 561 10.52 -29.27 -24.99
N GLU A 562 9.89 -28.74 -26.03
CA GLU A 562 9.65 -29.44 -27.29
C GLU A 562 10.97 -29.91 -27.93
N SER A 563 12.04 -29.10 -27.88
CA SER A 563 13.37 -29.52 -28.32
C SER A 563 13.93 -30.68 -27.49
N VAL A 564 13.73 -30.68 -26.17
CA VAL A 564 14.16 -31.82 -25.31
C VAL A 564 13.40 -33.10 -25.65
N GLU A 565 12.11 -32.99 -25.97
CA GLU A 565 11.24 -34.12 -26.26
C GLU A 565 11.48 -34.70 -27.66
N THR A 566 11.84 -33.87 -28.64
CA THR A 566 11.79 -34.27 -30.06
C THR A 566 13.09 -34.13 -30.83
N SER A 567 14.01 -33.22 -30.44
CA SER A 567 15.25 -33.01 -31.20
C SER A 567 16.28 -34.08 -30.86
N LEU A 568 16.67 -34.85 -31.87
CA LEU A 568 17.74 -35.85 -31.75
C LEU A 568 19.11 -35.17 -31.65
N LEU A 569 19.26 -33.97 -32.22
CA LEU A 569 20.50 -33.21 -32.17
C LEU A 569 20.79 -32.60 -30.80
N LEU A 570 19.76 -32.26 -30.01
CA LEU A 570 19.95 -31.61 -28.70
C LEU A 570 20.74 -32.49 -27.72
N GLN A 571 20.48 -33.80 -27.69
CA GLN A 571 21.17 -34.72 -26.79
C GLN A 571 22.67 -34.78 -27.08
N HIS A 572 23.05 -34.82 -28.37
CA HIS A 572 24.45 -34.78 -28.78
C HIS A 572 25.09 -33.42 -28.47
N ARG A 573 24.37 -32.32 -28.73
CA ARG A 573 24.83 -30.96 -28.40
C ARG A 573 25.17 -30.85 -26.90
N ALA A 574 24.26 -31.26 -26.03
CA ALA A 574 24.42 -31.10 -24.58
C ALA A 574 25.56 -31.97 -24.02
N LYS A 575 25.73 -33.20 -24.51
CA LYS A 575 26.74 -34.15 -24.00
C LYS A 575 28.14 -33.95 -24.60
N GLU A 576 28.22 -33.71 -25.91
CA GLU A 576 29.49 -33.84 -26.65
C GLU A 576 30.06 -32.52 -27.15
N VAL A 577 29.22 -31.49 -27.30
CA VAL A 577 29.61 -30.21 -27.92
C VAL A 577 29.78 -29.12 -26.86
N VAL A 578 28.74 -28.86 -26.06
CA VAL A 578 28.74 -27.73 -25.13
C VAL A 578 29.85 -27.83 -24.07
N PRO A 579 30.13 -28.99 -23.44
CA PRO A 579 31.21 -29.07 -22.45
C PRO A 579 32.58 -28.65 -22.99
N LYS A 580 32.89 -28.99 -24.24
CA LYS A 580 34.14 -28.58 -24.90
C LYS A 580 34.14 -27.07 -25.19
N ARG A 581 33.03 -26.54 -25.69
CA ARG A 581 32.88 -25.10 -25.98
C ARG A 581 32.95 -24.24 -24.73
N ILE A 582 32.47 -24.73 -23.57
CA ILE A 582 32.58 -24.02 -22.29
C ILE A 582 34.04 -23.78 -21.94
N LEU A 583 34.87 -24.83 -21.96
CA LEU A 583 36.29 -24.72 -21.64
C LEU A 583 37.02 -23.77 -22.60
N GLN A 584 36.74 -23.89 -23.90
CA GLN A 584 37.32 -23.02 -24.93
C GLN A 584 36.88 -21.56 -24.77
N MET A 585 35.62 -21.32 -24.41
CA MET A 585 35.08 -19.98 -24.20
C MET A 585 35.66 -19.34 -22.93
N GLU A 586 35.82 -20.11 -21.85
CA GLU A 586 36.50 -19.64 -20.63
C GLU A 586 37.94 -19.22 -20.93
N GLU A 587 38.68 -20.01 -21.71
CA GLU A 587 40.03 -19.68 -22.13
C GLU A 587 40.07 -18.43 -23.02
N ALA A 588 39.17 -18.33 -24.00
CA ALA A 588 39.08 -17.18 -24.88
C ALA A 588 38.77 -15.88 -24.12
N ILE A 589 37.85 -15.93 -23.14
CA ILE A 589 37.54 -14.80 -22.25
C ILE A 589 38.76 -14.44 -21.40
N LYS A 590 39.38 -15.42 -20.76
CA LYS A 590 40.55 -15.20 -19.90
C LYS A 590 41.69 -14.51 -20.66
N ASN A 591 41.95 -14.92 -21.89
CA ASN A 591 43.06 -14.43 -22.71
C ASN A 591 42.68 -13.25 -23.62
N ARG A 592 41.43 -12.77 -23.58
CA ARG A 592 40.90 -11.76 -24.50
C ARG A 592 41.10 -12.14 -25.98
N ASP A 593 41.02 -13.43 -26.29
CA ASP A 593 41.14 -13.96 -27.65
C ASP A 593 39.82 -13.76 -28.40
N PHE A 594 39.71 -12.60 -29.05
CA PHE A 594 38.52 -12.23 -29.79
C PHE A 594 38.20 -13.17 -30.97
N ALA A 595 39.23 -13.77 -31.59
CA ALA A 595 39.03 -14.64 -32.74
C ALA A 595 38.34 -15.95 -32.31
N SER A 596 38.88 -16.62 -31.29
CA SER A 596 38.28 -17.81 -30.70
C SER A 596 36.90 -17.51 -30.10
N PHE A 597 36.77 -16.39 -29.38
CA PHE A 597 35.49 -15.91 -28.85
C PHE A 597 34.43 -15.75 -29.95
N THR A 598 34.81 -15.16 -31.08
CA THR A 598 33.90 -14.92 -32.22
C THR A 598 33.44 -16.24 -32.83
N GLN A 599 34.38 -17.14 -33.14
CA GLN A 599 34.05 -18.44 -33.71
C GLN A 599 33.11 -19.24 -32.81
N LEU A 600 33.39 -19.29 -31.51
CA LEU A 600 32.55 -20.01 -30.54
C LEU A 600 31.16 -19.38 -30.42
N THR A 601 31.08 -18.06 -30.31
CA THR A 601 29.81 -17.32 -30.18
C THR A 601 28.90 -17.53 -31.40
N CYS A 602 29.43 -17.36 -32.61
CA CYS A 602 28.67 -17.53 -33.85
C CYS A 602 28.24 -18.99 -34.04
N THR A 603 29.16 -19.94 -33.86
CA THR A 603 28.86 -21.37 -34.08
C THR A 603 27.93 -21.95 -33.02
N ASP A 604 27.95 -21.45 -31.79
CA ASP A 604 27.01 -21.87 -30.75
C ASP A 604 25.61 -21.29 -30.95
N SER A 605 25.53 -20.02 -31.39
CA SER A 605 24.27 -19.43 -31.85
C SER A 605 23.64 -20.23 -32.98
N ASN A 606 24.42 -20.52 -34.04
CA ASN A 606 23.94 -21.27 -35.20
C ASN A 606 23.45 -22.67 -34.79
N GLN A 607 24.19 -23.38 -33.94
CA GLN A 607 23.82 -24.73 -33.51
C GLN A 607 22.60 -24.73 -32.59
N PHE A 608 22.41 -23.70 -31.76
CA PHE A 608 21.16 -23.52 -31.01
C PHE A 608 19.96 -23.42 -31.96
N HIS A 609 20.03 -22.58 -32.99
CA HIS A 609 18.94 -22.48 -33.98
C HIS A 609 18.80 -23.73 -34.85
N ALA A 610 19.87 -24.49 -35.09
CA ALA A 610 19.80 -25.80 -35.74
C ALA A 610 19.02 -26.83 -34.90
N VAL A 611 19.16 -26.82 -33.58
CA VAL A 611 18.33 -27.63 -32.67
C VAL A 611 16.86 -27.19 -32.70
N CYS A 612 16.60 -25.88 -32.74
CA CYS A 612 15.25 -25.36 -32.93
C CYS A 612 14.62 -25.86 -34.24
N LEU A 613 15.39 -25.91 -35.32
CA LEU A 613 14.95 -26.44 -36.62
C LEU A 613 14.73 -27.96 -36.61
N ASP A 614 15.52 -28.70 -35.82
CA ASP A 614 15.39 -30.16 -35.61
C ASP A 614 14.25 -30.55 -34.64
N THR A 615 13.61 -29.57 -34.00
CA THR A 615 12.44 -29.80 -33.13
C THR A 615 11.22 -30.14 -33.97
N SER A 616 10.26 -30.88 -33.40
CA SER A 616 9.01 -31.25 -34.08
C SER A 616 7.78 -30.75 -33.29
N PRO A 617 7.02 -29.76 -33.82
CA PRO A 617 7.23 -29.02 -35.07
C PRO A 617 8.50 -28.14 -35.02
N PRO A 618 9.08 -27.78 -36.18
CA PRO A 618 10.27 -26.95 -36.24
C PRO A 618 9.99 -25.55 -35.69
N ILE A 619 10.97 -25.01 -34.95
CA ILE A 619 10.89 -23.69 -34.34
C ILE A 619 11.77 -22.72 -35.13
N PHE A 620 11.15 -21.67 -35.68
CA PHE A 620 11.84 -20.62 -36.44
C PHE A 620 11.89 -19.34 -35.62
N TYR A 621 13.07 -19.01 -35.08
CA TYR A 621 13.28 -17.74 -34.39
C TYR A 621 13.92 -16.66 -35.26
N MET A 622 14.85 -17.06 -36.11
CA MET A 622 15.50 -16.17 -37.08
C MET A 622 14.62 -15.99 -38.32
N ASN A 623 14.73 -14.81 -38.94
CA ASN A 623 14.07 -14.49 -40.20
C ASN A 623 15.09 -14.04 -41.26
N ASP A 624 14.59 -13.63 -42.43
CA ASP A 624 15.44 -13.20 -43.54
C ASP A 624 16.38 -12.04 -43.17
N THR A 625 15.90 -11.05 -42.40
CA THR A 625 16.73 -9.96 -41.88
C THR A 625 17.83 -10.49 -40.96
N SER A 626 17.53 -11.45 -40.08
CA SER A 626 18.56 -12.13 -39.25
C SER A 626 19.65 -12.77 -40.11
N HIS A 627 19.28 -13.50 -41.16
CA HIS A 627 20.22 -14.16 -42.08
C HIS A 627 21.03 -13.15 -42.91
N ARG A 628 20.43 -12.02 -43.28
CA ARG A 628 21.08 -10.92 -43.98
C ARG A 628 22.13 -10.23 -43.10
N ILE A 629 21.85 -10.04 -41.81
CA ILE A 629 22.83 -9.54 -40.82
C ILE A 629 24.00 -10.52 -40.66
N ILE A 630 23.75 -11.84 -40.57
CA ILE A 630 24.82 -12.85 -40.54
C ILE A 630 25.70 -12.74 -41.79
N SER A 631 25.08 -12.64 -42.96
CA SER A 631 25.79 -12.56 -44.24
C SER A 631 26.68 -11.33 -44.32
N LEU A 632 26.24 -10.19 -43.78
CA LEU A 632 27.03 -8.96 -43.64
C LEU A 632 28.26 -9.21 -42.76
N VAL A 633 28.07 -9.71 -41.53
CA VAL A 633 29.16 -9.92 -40.58
C VAL A 633 30.19 -10.92 -41.10
N GLU A 634 29.74 -12.02 -41.70
CA GLU A 634 30.61 -13.04 -42.30
C GLU A 634 31.41 -12.50 -43.49
N LYS A 635 30.82 -11.63 -44.33
CA LYS A 635 31.52 -10.99 -45.44
C LYS A 635 32.59 -10.01 -44.94
N TRP A 636 32.25 -9.19 -43.94
CA TRP A 636 33.20 -8.27 -43.30
C TRP A 636 34.38 -9.03 -42.69
N ASN A 637 34.13 -10.01 -41.81
CA ASN A 637 35.21 -10.74 -41.17
C ASN A 637 36.16 -11.41 -42.18
N ARG A 638 35.62 -11.85 -43.33
CA ARG A 638 36.44 -12.39 -44.43
C ARG A 638 37.26 -11.32 -45.16
N SER A 639 36.73 -10.12 -45.39
CA SER A 639 37.48 -9.05 -46.07
C SER A 639 38.64 -8.51 -45.24
N GLU A 640 38.47 -8.45 -43.92
CA GLU A 640 39.50 -7.98 -42.98
C GLU A 640 40.55 -9.06 -42.63
N GLY A 641 40.32 -10.33 -43.03
CA GLY A 641 41.22 -11.46 -42.77
C GLY A 641 41.32 -11.91 -41.30
N THR A 642 40.83 -11.10 -40.35
CA THR A 642 40.71 -11.42 -38.93
C THR A 642 39.33 -11.04 -38.41
N PRO A 643 38.71 -11.82 -37.50
CA PRO A 643 37.38 -11.50 -36.99
C PRO A 643 37.33 -10.14 -36.28
N GLN A 644 36.41 -9.28 -36.72
CA GLN A 644 36.14 -7.95 -36.15
C GLN A 644 34.84 -7.93 -35.35
N VAL A 645 33.86 -8.73 -35.76
CA VAL A 645 32.51 -8.74 -35.19
C VAL A 645 32.02 -10.18 -35.00
N ALA A 646 31.52 -10.50 -33.82
CA ALA A 646 30.76 -11.72 -33.57
C ALA A 646 29.26 -11.44 -33.64
N TYR A 647 28.46 -12.43 -33.99
CA TYR A 647 27.00 -12.34 -33.93
C TYR A 647 26.43 -13.47 -33.08
N THR A 648 25.31 -13.18 -32.42
CA THR A 648 24.55 -14.19 -31.68
C THR A 648 23.07 -13.84 -31.65
N PHE A 649 22.21 -14.86 -31.65
CA PHE A 649 20.76 -14.73 -31.67
C PHE A 649 20.17 -15.60 -30.56
N ASP A 650 19.28 -15.02 -29.76
CA ASP A 650 18.48 -15.74 -28.77
C ASP A 650 17.18 -16.26 -29.42
N ALA A 651 16.18 -16.59 -28.61
CA ALA A 651 14.87 -17.03 -29.07
C ALA A 651 14.05 -15.87 -29.70
N GLY A 652 14.50 -15.35 -30.84
CA GLY A 652 13.87 -14.31 -31.65
C GLY A 652 14.81 -13.81 -32.75
N PRO A 653 14.34 -12.91 -33.63
CA PRO A 653 15.09 -12.50 -34.82
C PRO A 653 16.15 -11.41 -34.54
N ASN A 654 16.22 -10.90 -33.32
CA ASN A 654 17.07 -9.77 -32.96
C ASN A 654 18.53 -10.20 -32.87
N ALA A 655 19.40 -9.52 -33.63
CA ALA A 655 20.81 -9.81 -33.67
C ALA A 655 21.53 -9.08 -32.54
N VAL A 656 22.38 -9.79 -31.80
CA VAL A 656 23.35 -9.17 -30.91
C VAL A 656 24.71 -9.29 -31.57
N LEU A 657 25.31 -8.14 -31.87
CA LEU A 657 26.60 -8.02 -32.52
C LEU A 657 27.62 -7.55 -31.50
N ILE A 658 28.74 -8.25 -31.39
CA ILE A 658 29.81 -7.92 -30.44
C ILE A 658 31.02 -7.50 -31.27
N ALA A 659 31.32 -6.22 -31.27
CA ALA A 659 32.47 -5.63 -31.94
C ALA A 659 33.71 -5.70 -31.04
N ARG A 660 34.86 -5.99 -31.64
CA ARG A 660 36.14 -6.15 -30.93
C ARG A 660 36.56 -4.91 -30.12
N ASN A 661 36.26 -3.73 -30.65
CA ASN A 661 36.57 -2.45 -30.03
C ASN A 661 35.65 -1.34 -30.55
N ARG A 662 35.75 -0.15 -29.94
CA ARG A 662 34.96 1.03 -30.31
C ARG A 662 35.12 1.46 -31.77
N LYS A 663 36.34 1.42 -32.33
CA LYS A 663 36.58 1.78 -33.74
C LYS A 663 35.79 0.88 -34.68
N VAL A 664 35.84 -0.43 -34.45
CA VAL A 664 35.06 -1.41 -35.21
C VAL A 664 33.56 -1.17 -35.03
N ALA A 665 33.11 -0.82 -33.82
CA ALA A 665 31.69 -0.56 -33.56
C ALA A 665 31.14 0.64 -34.35
N VAL A 666 31.91 1.73 -34.46
CA VAL A 666 31.55 2.90 -35.28
C VAL A 666 31.38 2.52 -36.74
N GLN A 667 32.36 1.78 -37.29
CA GLN A 667 32.28 1.30 -38.68
C GLN A 667 31.09 0.34 -38.86
N LEU A 668 30.89 -0.58 -37.91
CA LEU A 668 29.79 -1.55 -37.93
C LEU A 668 28.45 -0.83 -37.96
N LEU A 669 28.26 0.21 -37.16
CA LEU A 669 27.03 1.00 -37.14
C LEU A 669 26.78 1.69 -38.49
N GLN A 670 27.83 2.25 -39.12
CA GLN A 670 27.72 2.83 -40.47
C GLN A 670 27.31 1.76 -41.49
N GLY A 671 27.94 0.59 -41.48
CA GLY A 671 27.58 -0.53 -42.36
C GLY A 671 26.14 -0.99 -42.15
N LEU A 672 25.72 -1.17 -40.90
CA LEU A 672 24.35 -1.55 -40.56
C LEU A 672 23.32 -0.51 -41.04
N LEU A 673 23.60 0.78 -40.89
CA LEU A 673 22.71 1.85 -41.37
C LEU A 673 22.68 1.96 -42.89
N TYR A 674 23.76 1.60 -43.58
CA TYR A 674 23.79 1.49 -45.04
C TYR A 674 22.91 0.33 -45.53
N TYR A 675 23.05 -0.86 -44.92
CA TYR A 675 22.32 -2.07 -45.31
C TYR A 675 20.87 -2.11 -44.82
N PHE A 676 20.58 -1.47 -43.69
CA PHE A 676 19.28 -1.45 -43.03
C PHE A 676 18.89 0.00 -42.70
N PRO A 677 18.63 0.84 -43.72
CA PRO A 677 18.29 2.23 -43.50
C PRO A 677 16.94 2.36 -42.76
N PRO A 678 16.79 3.38 -41.89
CA PRO A 678 15.51 3.66 -41.24
C PRO A 678 14.43 4.07 -42.25
N LYS A 679 13.18 4.13 -41.79
CA LYS A 679 12.09 4.73 -42.58
C LYS A 679 12.33 6.24 -42.74
N SER A 680 11.80 6.83 -43.82
CA SER A 680 11.82 8.29 -44.00
C SER A 680 11.27 8.99 -42.75
N ASP A 681 11.85 10.14 -42.39
CA ASP A 681 11.49 10.97 -41.23
C ASP A 681 11.75 10.35 -39.84
N THR A 682 12.53 9.27 -39.75
CA THR A 682 12.91 8.68 -38.45
C THR A 682 13.93 9.56 -37.72
N ASP A 683 13.66 9.90 -36.45
CA ASP A 683 14.65 10.54 -35.58
C ASP A 683 15.78 9.57 -35.23
N MET A 684 17.00 9.89 -35.65
CA MET A 684 18.19 9.06 -35.43
C MET A 684 18.47 8.79 -33.95
N LYS A 685 18.11 9.71 -33.04
CA LYS A 685 18.27 9.49 -31.59
C LYS A 685 17.30 8.46 -31.02
N SER A 686 16.16 8.26 -31.69
CA SER A 686 15.21 7.19 -31.35
C SER A 686 15.56 5.87 -32.05
N TYR A 687 16.28 5.95 -33.18
CA TYR A 687 16.68 4.80 -33.98
C TYR A 687 17.98 4.15 -33.52
N VAL A 688 18.89 4.91 -32.91
CA VAL A 688 20.09 4.39 -32.25
C VAL A 688 20.08 4.91 -30.81
N VAL A 689 19.87 3.99 -29.87
CA VAL A 689 19.75 4.30 -28.43
C VAL A 689 20.90 3.67 -27.64
N GLY A 690 21.04 4.04 -26.36
CA GLY A 690 22.12 3.59 -25.48
C GLY A 690 23.32 4.56 -25.54
N ASP A 691 24.51 4.06 -25.87
CA ASP A 691 25.70 4.92 -26.02
C ASP A 691 25.63 5.76 -27.30
N ASN A 692 24.93 6.90 -27.20
CA ASN A 692 24.72 7.86 -28.28
C ASN A 692 26.02 8.52 -28.77
N SER A 693 27.14 8.38 -28.06
CA SER A 693 28.41 8.94 -28.53
C SER A 693 28.98 8.16 -29.73
N ILE A 694 28.63 6.88 -29.90
CA ILE A 694 28.99 6.08 -31.07
C ILE A 694 28.31 6.60 -32.33
N LEU A 695 27.04 7.03 -32.23
CA LEU A 695 26.31 7.64 -33.35
C LEU A 695 26.97 8.96 -33.80
N LYS A 696 27.41 9.79 -32.84
CA LYS A 696 28.13 11.04 -33.10
C LYS A 696 29.47 10.80 -33.77
N GLU A 697 30.24 9.84 -33.28
CA GLU A 697 31.53 9.44 -33.86
C GLU A 697 31.38 8.87 -35.27
N ALA A 698 30.25 8.23 -35.58
CA ALA A 698 29.92 7.79 -36.93
C ALA A 698 29.59 8.96 -37.89
N GLY A 699 29.39 10.18 -37.38
CA GLY A 699 29.03 11.36 -38.17
C GLY A 699 27.58 11.36 -38.66
N LEU A 700 26.67 10.67 -37.94
CA LEU A 700 25.31 10.35 -38.41
C LEU A 700 24.19 11.01 -37.59
N ASP A 701 24.44 12.22 -37.08
CA ASP A 701 23.49 12.94 -36.20
C ASP A 701 22.20 13.40 -36.90
N GLY A 702 22.06 13.23 -38.22
CA GLY A 702 20.86 13.52 -38.99
C GLY A 702 20.58 12.50 -40.10
N ALA A 703 19.31 12.33 -40.48
CA ALA A 703 18.88 11.34 -41.46
C ALA A 703 19.55 11.49 -42.84
N SER A 704 19.91 12.72 -43.23
CA SER A 704 20.68 13.00 -44.46
C SER A 704 22.10 12.44 -44.44
N GLY A 705 22.67 12.16 -43.26
CA GLY A 705 23.97 11.51 -43.14
C GLY A 705 23.93 10.04 -43.57
N VAL A 706 22.82 9.34 -43.34
CA VAL A 706 22.64 7.92 -43.69
C VAL A 706 22.52 7.74 -45.21
N GLU A 707 21.82 8.64 -45.89
CA GLU A 707 21.67 8.60 -47.36
C GLU A 707 22.99 8.85 -48.11
N ASN A 708 23.95 9.53 -47.46
CA ASN A 708 25.27 9.84 -48.02
C ASN A 708 26.36 8.83 -47.61
N LEU A 709 26.02 7.77 -46.88
CA LEU A 709 26.97 6.73 -46.50
C LEU A 709 27.55 6.05 -47.74
N GLN A 710 28.87 5.93 -47.75
CA GLN A 710 29.58 5.19 -48.79
C GLN A 710 29.34 3.68 -48.60
N PRO A 711 29.28 2.90 -49.69
CA PRO A 711 29.19 1.44 -49.59
C PRO A 711 30.39 0.89 -48.80
N PRO A 712 30.15 -0.05 -47.88
CA PRO A 712 31.23 -0.77 -47.20
C PRO A 712 32.27 -1.36 -48.18
N PRO A 713 33.58 -1.34 -47.86
CA PRO A 713 34.66 -1.75 -48.76
C PRO A 713 34.53 -3.18 -49.31
N GLU A 714 33.86 -4.07 -48.57
CA GLU A 714 33.62 -5.46 -48.93
C GLU A 714 32.52 -5.65 -50.00
N ILE A 715 31.79 -4.59 -50.36
CA ILE A 715 30.81 -4.58 -51.44
C ILE A 715 31.52 -4.32 -52.77
N LYS A 716 31.66 -5.37 -53.59
CA LYS A 716 32.23 -5.26 -54.95
C LYS A 716 31.21 -4.97 -56.05
N ASP A 717 29.91 -5.11 -55.76
CA ASP A 717 28.83 -4.91 -56.73
C ASP A 717 27.74 -4.00 -56.14
N ASN A 718 27.27 -3.02 -56.91
CA ASN A 718 26.09 -2.17 -56.64
C ASN A 718 24.79 -3.01 -56.68
N ILE A 719 24.67 -4.02 -55.82
CA ILE A 719 23.43 -4.78 -55.66
C ILE A 719 22.49 -3.90 -54.85
N GLY A 720 21.30 -3.61 -55.40
CA GLY A 720 20.24 -2.71 -54.88
C GLY A 720 19.68 -3.08 -53.50
N SER A 721 20.54 -3.20 -52.49
CA SER A 721 20.19 -3.61 -51.13
C SER A 721 19.54 -2.51 -50.30
N GLN A 722 19.50 -1.27 -50.81
CA GLN A 722 18.81 -0.14 -50.18
C GLN A 722 17.28 -0.14 -50.38
N ASP A 723 16.74 -1.04 -51.20
CA ASP A 723 15.32 -0.98 -51.61
C ASP A 723 14.32 -1.31 -50.48
N GLN A 724 14.78 -1.92 -49.37
CA GLN A 724 13.93 -2.27 -48.22
C GLN A 724 14.29 -1.45 -46.98
N LYS A 725 13.60 -0.30 -46.82
CA LYS A 725 13.74 0.56 -45.62
C LYS A 725 12.96 0.01 -44.44
N GLY A 726 13.53 0.10 -43.24
CA GLY A 726 12.84 -0.19 -41.98
C GLY A 726 12.69 -1.67 -41.63
N GLU A 727 13.53 -2.55 -42.18
CA GLU A 727 13.64 -3.96 -41.75
C GLU A 727 14.10 -4.09 -40.28
N VAL A 728 14.98 -3.18 -39.84
CA VAL A 728 15.37 -3.04 -38.44
C VAL A 728 14.59 -1.88 -37.82
N SER A 729 13.97 -2.13 -36.67
CA SER A 729 13.14 -1.14 -35.96
C SER A 729 13.99 -0.06 -35.29
N TYR A 730 15.10 -0.45 -34.65
CA TYR A 730 16.11 0.42 -34.04
C TYR A 730 17.33 -0.41 -33.60
N PHE A 731 18.42 0.27 -33.23
CA PHE A 731 19.65 -0.29 -32.70
C PHE A 731 19.86 0.14 -31.25
N ILE A 732 20.46 -0.73 -30.43
CA ILE A 732 20.89 -0.41 -29.07
C ILE A 732 22.40 -0.61 -28.99
N CYS A 733 23.15 0.47 -28.72
CA CYS A 733 24.59 0.42 -28.48
C CYS A 733 24.87 0.35 -26.99
N THR A 734 25.61 -0.67 -26.56
CA THR A 734 25.96 -0.92 -25.15
C THR A 734 27.33 -1.60 -25.04
N ARG A 735 27.69 -2.08 -23.86
CA ARG A 735 28.98 -2.69 -23.51
C ARG A 735 28.81 -3.72 -22.40
N PRO A 736 29.85 -4.53 -22.08
CA PRO A 736 29.87 -5.30 -20.85
C PRO A 736 29.60 -4.41 -19.63
N GLY A 737 28.73 -4.86 -18.73
CA GLY A 737 28.24 -4.08 -17.59
C GLY A 737 28.49 -4.75 -16.25
N LYS A 738 28.42 -3.94 -15.19
CA LYS A 738 28.44 -4.39 -13.80
C LYS A 738 27.17 -5.19 -13.45
N GLY A 739 27.21 -5.90 -12.33
CA GLY A 739 26.06 -6.64 -11.77
C GLY A 739 24.97 -5.73 -11.18
N PRO A 740 24.00 -6.31 -10.46
CA PRO A 740 22.88 -5.57 -9.87
C PRO A 740 23.35 -4.58 -8.79
N ILE A 741 22.64 -3.46 -8.67
CA ILE A 741 22.92 -2.41 -7.69
C ILE A 741 21.65 -2.00 -6.93
N VAL A 742 21.82 -1.55 -5.69
CA VAL A 742 20.75 -0.90 -4.92
C VAL A 742 20.72 0.58 -5.30
N LEU A 743 19.51 1.11 -5.51
CA LEU A 743 19.29 2.53 -5.79
C LEU A 743 18.88 3.23 -4.49
N HIS A 744 19.74 4.11 -3.98
CA HIS A 744 19.48 4.84 -2.74
C HIS A 744 18.61 6.08 -2.93
N ASP A 745 18.53 6.61 -4.15
CA ASP A 745 17.68 7.73 -4.51
C ASP A 745 16.20 7.32 -4.56
N GLN A 746 15.43 7.75 -3.58
CA GLN A 746 14.00 7.46 -3.44
C GLN A 746 13.14 8.01 -4.59
N THR A 747 13.65 8.97 -5.37
CA THR A 747 12.94 9.45 -6.57
C THR A 747 12.81 8.34 -7.62
N GLN A 748 13.77 7.42 -7.66
CA GLN A 748 13.80 6.27 -8.59
C GLN A 748 12.95 5.08 -8.10
N ALA A 749 12.42 5.13 -6.88
CA ALA A 749 11.50 4.10 -6.39
C ALA A 749 10.22 4.09 -7.24
N LEU A 750 9.70 2.90 -7.51
CA LEU A 750 8.49 2.67 -8.31
C LEU A 750 7.22 2.59 -7.46
N LEU A 751 7.37 2.46 -6.13
CA LEU A 751 6.28 2.49 -5.17
C LEU A 751 6.32 3.80 -4.39
N ASP A 752 5.15 4.30 -4.03
CA ASP A 752 4.98 5.45 -3.16
C ASP A 752 5.37 5.07 -1.70
N PRO A 753 6.20 5.89 -1.03
CA PRO A 753 6.74 5.57 0.29
C PRO A 753 5.73 5.58 1.43
N GLU A 754 4.54 6.15 1.23
CA GLU A 754 3.49 6.21 2.25
C GLU A 754 2.45 5.08 2.07
N THR A 755 2.07 4.82 0.82
CA THR A 755 1.01 3.86 0.49
C THR A 755 1.53 2.48 0.10
N GLY A 756 2.78 2.40 -0.38
CA GLY A 756 3.34 1.18 -0.95
C GLY A 756 2.66 0.74 -2.25
N LEU A 757 1.94 1.63 -2.94
CA LEU A 757 1.32 1.38 -4.24
C LEU A 757 2.16 2.00 -5.37
N PRO A 758 2.03 1.56 -6.64
CA PRO A 758 2.75 2.15 -7.75
C PRO A 758 2.57 3.67 -7.84
N LYS A 759 3.66 4.39 -8.11
CA LYS A 759 3.67 5.84 -8.37
C LYS A 759 2.95 6.22 -9.67
#